data_AF-A0A8J6AMB0-F1
#
_entry.id   AF-A0A8J6AMB0-F1
#
_cell.length_a   1.000
_cell.length_b   1.000
_cell.length_c   1.000
_cell.angle_alpha   90.00
_cell.angle_beta   90.00
_cell.angle_gamma   90.00
#
_symmetry.space_group_name_H-M   'P 1'
#
loop_
_entity.id
_entity.type
_entity.pdbx_description
1 polymer ?
#
loop_
_entity_poly.entity_id
_entity_poly.type
_entity_poly.pdbx_seq_one_letter_code
_entity_poly.pdbx_strand_id
1 'polypeptide(L)'
;MPTLFFPLEQGQRSPLNDFQVLRGTELQHLLHKVEPSPWQEDTADAEECARRCGSLLDCRAFHYNVSSRSCQLLPWTQHSPQTRLQRSGGYYVRACIMDNGVQYRGTVAVTTGGLPCQHWSHKFPNDHKYTPTPRNGLEENFCRNPDKDPRGPWCYTTNSAVRFQSCGIKSCRDAACMRCNGEDYRGAVDRTESGRECQRWDLQHPHPHPFEPGKFLDKHLDDNYCRNPDGSERPWCYTTDPKLEREFCNIPRCGPEAQPRHEATTLSCFRGKGEGYRGTANTTAAGVPCQRWDAQYPHQHRFTPEKYACKDLRENFCRNPDGSEAPWCFTTRPGMRMAFCYQIRRCQDNVQPEDCYYGTGEQYRGSVSKTRKGVPCQHWSTTTPHKPQFTPTSAPRAQLAENFCRNPDGDSHGPWCYTTDPYTPFDYCALKRCDDDRPPSILEHPDQVLFEKCGKRVARENQWQSKLRVVGGQPGNSPWTVSLRNRHVPLTGYEVWLGTLFQNPQPGEPGLQQVPVVKMVCGPSGSQLVLLKLERPVTLNQRVALICLPPEGYVVPPGTKCEIAGWGETKGTGNNKVLNMASLSVISNQECNIKHRGRVRESEMCTEGLLAPVGACEGDYGGPLACFTHDCWVLEGIIIPNRVCARPRWPAIFIRVSVFTNWIHKVMRLG
;
A
#
# COMPACT_ATOMS: atom_id res chain seq x y z
N MET A 1 -7.98 -1.90 60.55
CA MET A 1 -6.81 -2.68 60.11
C MET A 1 -6.72 -2.56 58.60
N PRO A 2 -5.88 -1.68 58.03
CA PRO A 2 -5.75 -1.57 56.59
C PRO A 2 -5.03 -2.82 56.09
N THR A 3 -5.69 -3.55 55.19
CA THR A 3 -5.08 -4.62 54.39
C THR A 3 -3.93 -4.03 53.59
N LEU A 4 -2.73 -4.48 53.90
CA LEU A 4 -1.51 -4.18 53.19
C LEU A 4 -1.66 -4.63 51.74
N PHE A 5 -1.82 -3.67 50.82
CA PHE A 5 -1.41 -3.86 49.44
C PHE A 5 0.09 -4.10 49.46
N PHE A 6 0.54 -5.32 49.18
CA PHE A 6 1.89 -5.52 48.65
C PHE A 6 1.80 -5.19 47.16
N PRO A 7 2.45 -4.10 46.68
CA PRO A 7 2.75 -3.98 45.26
C PRO A 7 3.62 -5.20 44.93
N LEU A 8 3.27 -5.92 43.86
CA LEU A 8 4.16 -6.92 43.24
C LEU A 8 5.57 -6.32 43.17
N GLU A 9 6.56 -7.04 43.73
CA GLU A 9 7.96 -6.63 43.61
C GLU A 9 8.27 -6.36 42.13
N GLN A 10 8.82 -5.18 41.86
CA GLN A 10 9.28 -4.80 40.52
C GLN A 10 10.32 -5.81 40.04
N GLY A 11 9.91 -6.72 39.15
CA GLY A 11 10.82 -7.49 38.31
C GLY A 11 10.81 -9.01 38.41
N GLN A 12 9.71 -9.62 38.85
CA GLN A 12 9.60 -11.08 38.89
C GLN A 12 9.04 -11.66 37.57
N ARG A 13 9.63 -12.78 37.12
CA ARG A 13 9.18 -13.58 35.96
C ARG A 13 7.76 -14.09 36.20
N SER A 14 6.86 -13.89 35.25
CA SER A 14 5.47 -14.38 35.36
C SER A 14 5.41 -15.93 35.35
N PRO A 15 4.63 -16.55 36.25
CA PRO A 15 4.34 -17.99 36.21
C PRO A 15 3.63 -18.44 34.92
N LEU A 16 2.97 -17.51 34.21
CA LEU A 16 2.27 -17.82 32.96
C LEU A 16 3.23 -18.19 31.82
N ASN A 17 4.52 -17.84 31.91
CA ASN A 17 5.53 -18.28 30.95
C ASN A 17 5.66 -19.81 30.86
N ASP A 18 5.22 -20.55 31.89
CA ASP A 18 5.30 -22.01 31.94
C ASP A 18 4.08 -22.70 31.29
N PHE A 19 3.07 -21.93 30.88
CA PHE A 19 1.79 -22.44 30.38
C PHE A 19 1.46 -21.91 28.98
N GLN A 20 0.97 -22.77 28.10
CA GLN A 20 0.46 -22.33 26.81
C GLN A 20 -0.99 -21.86 26.93
N VAL A 21 -1.31 -20.69 26.36
CA VAL A 21 -2.67 -20.14 26.36
C VAL A 21 -3.47 -20.63 25.15
N LEU A 22 -4.68 -21.10 25.40
CA LEU A 22 -5.70 -21.36 24.40
C LEU A 22 -6.93 -20.49 24.72
N ARG A 23 -7.26 -19.55 23.84
CA ARG A 23 -8.36 -18.61 24.06
C ARG A 23 -9.67 -19.17 23.50
N GLY A 24 -10.74 -19.07 24.28
CA GLY A 24 -12.09 -19.44 23.82
C GLY A 24 -12.29 -20.95 23.67
N THR A 25 -11.48 -21.75 24.36
CA THR A 25 -11.51 -23.21 24.34
C THR A 25 -11.75 -23.75 25.73
N GLU A 26 -12.59 -24.77 25.84
CA GLU A 26 -12.83 -25.48 27.09
C GLU A 26 -12.30 -26.91 26.99
N LEU A 27 -11.49 -27.32 27.97
CA LEU A 27 -10.94 -28.68 28.06
C LEU A 27 -11.82 -29.54 28.98
N GLN A 28 -12.62 -30.43 28.39
CA GLN A 28 -13.53 -31.31 29.12
C GLN A 28 -13.00 -32.75 29.18
N HIS A 29 -13.29 -33.46 30.27
CA HIS A 29 -13.02 -34.89 30.40
C HIS A 29 -14.33 -35.68 30.26
N LEU A 30 -14.43 -36.52 29.22
CA LEU A 30 -15.66 -37.18 28.76
C LEU A 30 -16.29 -38.13 29.79
N LEU A 31 -15.53 -38.61 30.79
CA LEU A 31 -16.04 -39.44 31.89
C LEU A 31 -16.23 -38.71 33.22
N HIS A 32 -15.76 -37.47 33.36
CA HIS A 32 -15.99 -36.68 34.58
C HIS A 32 -17.18 -35.75 34.34
N LYS A 33 -18.37 -36.13 34.83
CA LYS A 33 -19.42 -35.14 35.07
C LYS A 33 -18.95 -34.25 36.21
N VAL A 34 -18.98 -32.94 35.99
CA VAL A 34 -18.65 -31.93 37.00
C VAL A 34 -19.68 -32.03 38.12
N GLU A 35 -19.38 -32.82 39.16
CA GLU A 35 -19.85 -32.46 40.50
C GLU A 35 -19.10 -31.18 40.91
N PRO A 36 -19.76 -30.19 41.52
CA PRO A 36 -19.07 -29.01 42.05
C PRO A 36 -18.18 -29.45 43.21
N SER A 37 -16.94 -29.84 42.90
CA SER A 37 -15.90 -30.16 43.88
C SER A 37 -15.28 -28.86 44.41
N PRO A 38 -14.78 -28.79 45.66
CA PRO A 38 -14.61 -27.57 46.46
C PRO A 38 -13.56 -26.55 45.99
N TRP A 39 -13.01 -26.69 44.78
CA TRP A 39 -11.86 -25.91 44.30
C TRP A 39 -12.24 -24.76 43.36
N GLN A 40 -13.51 -24.39 43.34
CA GLN A 40 -14.03 -23.23 42.62
C GLN A 40 -13.94 -22.02 43.56
N GLU A 41 -12.76 -21.43 43.65
CA GLU A 41 -12.51 -20.26 44.50
C GLU A 41 -12.36 -18.99 43.66
N ASP A 42 -12.86 -17.88 44.20
CA ASP A 42 -12.64 -16.54 43.66
C ASP A 42 -11.14 -16.21 43.69
N THR A 43 -10.51 -16.17 42.52
CA THR A 43 -9.10 -15.81 42.36
C THR A 43 -8.96 -14.40 41.80
N ALA A 44 -7.92 -13.67 42.22
CA ALA A 44 -7.74 -12.28 41.81
C ALA A 44 -7.41 -12.12 40.31
N ASP A 45 -6.60 -13.03 39.73
CA ASP A 45 -6.17 -13.01 38.33
C ASP A 45 -5.63 -14.38 37.84
N ALA A 46 -5.28 -14.47 36.55
CA ALA A 46 -4.76 -15.70 35.94
C ALA A 46 -3.35 -16.10 36.42
N GLU A 47 -2.55 -15.15 36.92
CA GLU A 47 -1.20 -15.44 37.43
C GLU A 47 -1.26 -16.18 38.77
N GLU A 48 -2.22 -15.83 39.62
CA GLU A 48 -2.54 -16.58 40.84
C GLU A 48 -2.92 -18.03 40.51
N CYS A 49 -3.77 -18.22 39.50
CA CYS A 49 -4.19 -19.54 39.04
C CYS A 49 -3.00 -20.38 38.53
N ALA A 50 -2.12 -19.76 37.74
CA ALA A 50 -0.90 -20.39 37.26
C ALA A 50 0.08 -20.76 38.39
N ARG A 51 0.23 -19.89 39.40
CA ARG A 51 1.10 -20.14 40.56
C ARG A 51 0.59 -21.30 41.42
N ARG A 52 -0.73 -21.37 41.64
CA ARG A 52 -1.38 -22.49 42.33
C ARG A 52 -1.23 -23.78 41.53
N CYS A 53 -1.40 -23.74 40.22
CA CYS A 53 -1.14 -24.91 39.38
C CYS A 53 0.32 -25.36 39.45
N GLY A 54 1.27 -24.41 39.39
CA GLY A 54 2.70 -24.71 39.49
C GLY A 54 3.14 -25.29 40.85
N SER A 55 2.41 -25.01 41.93
CA SER A 55 2.70 -25.56 43.27
C SER A 55 2.06 -26.93 43.50
N LEU A 56 1.01 -27.28 42.75
CA LEU A 56 0.29 -28.55 42.86
C LEU A 56 0.89 -29.63 41.94
N LEU A 57 1.30 -30.76 42.54
CA LEU A 57 1.91 -31.89 41.83
C LEU A 57 1.05 -32.46 40.69
N ASP A 58 -0.26 -32.49 40.89
CA ASP A 58 -1.20 -33.11 39.97
C ASP A 58 -1.74 -32.13 38.94
N CYS A 59 -1.51 -30.81 39.09
CA CYS A 59 -2.02 -29.83 38.14
C CYS A 59 -1.22 -29.83 36.83
N ARG A 60 -1.93 -29.90 35.71
CA ARG A 60 -1.37 -29.96 34.35
C ARG A 60 -1.86 -28.83 33.45
N ALA A 61 -3.08 -28.36 33.70
CA ALA A 61 -3.69 -27.24 33.02
C ALA A 61 -4.60 -26.51 34.00
N PHE A 62 -5.04 -25.32 33.64
CA PHE A 62 -6.09 -24.63 34.37
C PHE A 62 -7.00 -23.89 33.40
N HIS A 63 -8.26 -23.74 33.78
CA HIS A 63 -9.22 -22.88 33.13
C HIS A 63 -9.40 -21.62 33.98
N TYR A 64 -9.19 -20.47 33.36
CA TYR A 64 -9.44 -19.18 34.00
C TYR A 64 -10.52 -18.42 33.22
N ASN A 65 -11.62 -18.10 33.90
CA ASN A 65 -12.70 -17.30 33.33
C ASN A 65 -12.55 -15.85 33.77
N VAL A 66 -12.33 -14.96 32.80
CA VAL A 66 -12.10 -13.54 33.04
C VAL A 66 -13.35 -12.83 33.61
N SER A 67 -14.55 -13.23 33.19
CA SER A 67 -15.81 -12.59 33.59
C SER A 67 -16.22 -12.96 35.01
N SER A 68 -16.02 -14.22 35.41
CA SER A 68 -16.34 -14.71 36.75
C SER A 68 -15.16 -14.71 37.71
N ARG A 69 -13.95 -14.37 37.24
CA ARG A 69 -12.68 -14.48 38.00
C ARG A 69 -12.44 -15.87 38.62
N SER A 70 -13.06 -16.90 38.04
CA SER A 70 -12.99 -18.26 38.55
C SER A 70 -11.80 -19.01 37.95
N CYS A 71 -11.00 -19.63 38.80
CA CYS A 71 -9.90 -20.51 38.44
C CYS A 71 -10.31 -21.98 38.69
N GLN A 72 -10.11 -22.84 37.70
CA GLN A 72 -10.32 -24.28 37.81
C GLN A 72 -9.04 -25.01 37.43
N LEU A 73 -8.44 -25.72 38.37
CA LEU A 73 -7.23 -26.50 38.15
C LEU A 73 -7.56 -27.90 37.61
N LEU A 74 -6.81 -28.36 36.63
CA LEU A 74 -7.07 -29.59 35.89
C LEU A 74 -5.86 -30.53 35.94
N PRO A 75 -6.04 -31.81 36.32
CA PRO A 75 -4.94 -32.78 36.33
C PRO A 75 -4.69 -33.48 34.99
N TRP A 76 -5.44 -33.10 33.96
CA TRP A 76 -5.33 -33.63 32.60
C TRP A 76 -5.02 -32.53 31.60
N THR A 77 -4.47 -32.92 30.45
CA THR A 77 -4.23 -32.04 29.29
C THR A 77 -5.15 -32.45 28.13
N GLN A 78 -5.12 -31.69 27.03
CA GLN A 78 -5.78 -32.06 25.78
C GLN A 78 -5.29 -33.40 25.16
N HIS A 79 -4.21 -33.98 25.69
CA HIS A 79 -3.65 -35.24 25.23
C HIS A 79 -3.92 -36.39 26.19
N SER A 80 -4.52 -36.12 27.34
CA SER A 80 -4.94 -37.17 28.27
C SER A 80 -6.08 -38.00 27.66
N PRO A 81 -6.16 -39.30 27.97
CA PRO A 81 -7.25 -40.15 27.51
C PRO A 81 -8.61 -39.54 27.83
N GLN A 82 -9.57 -39.67 26.91
CA GLN A 82 -10.96 -39.27 27.12
C GLN A 82 -11.16 -37.77 27.39
N THR A 83 -10.26 -36.90 26.90
CA THR A 83 -10.47 -35.45 26.93
C THR A 83 -10.95 -34.90 25.58
N ARG A 84 -11.73 -33.83 25.60
CA ARG A 84 -12.25 -33.15 24.39
C ARG A 84 -12.16 -31.63 24.56
N LEU A 85 -11.61 -30.96 23.56
CA LEU A 85 -11.65 -29.50 23.43
C LEU A 85 -12.94 -29.06 22.72
N GLN A 86 -13.70 -28.13 23.30
CA GLN A 86 -14.89 -27.55 22.65
C GLN A 86 -14.56 -26.13 22.11
N ARG A 87 -14.96 -25.89 20.84
CA ARG A 87 -14.55 -24.84 19.86
C ARG A 87 -13.20 -25.07 19.14
N SER A 88 -13.26 -24.99 17.80
CA SER A 88 -12.31 -25.56 16.83
C SER A 88 -11.42 -24.50 16.17
N GLY A 89 -10.11 -24.75 16.11
CA GLY A 89 -9.19 -24.12 15.16
C GLY A 89 -7.70 -24.18 15.50
N GLY A 90 -7.01 -25.27 15.12
CA GLY A 90 -5.55 -25.33 14.92
C GLY A 90 -4.66 -25.61 16.14
N TYR A 91 -3.83 -26.65 16.05
CA TYR A 91 -2.91 -27.12 17.10
C TYR A 91 -1.53 -26.44 17.04
N TYR A 92 -0.90 -26.19 18.19
CA TYR A 92 0.56 -26.15 18.32
C TYR A 92 0.99 -26.75 19.66
N VAL A 93 1.41 -28.01 19.65
CA VAL A 93 2.31 -28.54 20.68
C VAL A 93 3.72 -28.13 20.29
N ARG A 94 4.59 -27.74 21.23
CA ARG A 94 5.99 -27.42 20.91
C ARG A 94 6.64 -28.63 20.23
N ALA A 95 6.81 -28.55 18.91
CA ALA A 95 7.34 -29.64 18.08
C ALA A 95 8.87 -29.76 18.13
N CYS A 96 9.51 -28.90 18.92
CA CYS A 96 10.94 -28.71 18.99
C CYS A 96 11.42 -28.67 20.43
N ILE A 97 12.71 -28.92 20.64
CA ILE A 97 13.34 -28.96 21.98
C ILE A 97 14.09 -27.67 22.26
N MET A 98 14.12 -27.23 23.52
CA MET A 98 15.04 -26.18 23.99
C MET A 98 16.20 -26.86 24.70
N ASP A 99 17.43 -26.36 24.52
CA ASP A 99 18.66 -26.97 25.04
C ASP A 99 18.74 -28.47 24.71
N ASN A 100 18.84 -29.35 25.71
CA ASN A 100 18.81 -30.80 25.54
C ASN A 100 17.39 -31.40 25.64
N GLY A 101 16.34 -30.59 25.75
CA GLY A 101 14.95 -31.08 25.74
C GLY A 101 14.49 -31.76 27.04
N VAL A 102 15.11 -31.50 28.19
CA VAL A 102 14.66 -32.01 29.50
C VAL A 102 13.23 -31.56 29.84
N GLN A 103 12.90 -30.32 29.52
CA GLN A 103 11.56 -29.75 29.69
C GLN A 103 10.64 -30.01 28.49
N TYR A 104 11.08 -30.79 27.50
CA TYR A 104 10.23 -31.11 26.35
C TYR A 104 9.01 -31.92 26.80
N ARG A 105 7.83 -31.45 26.41
CA ARG A 105 6.53 -32.09 26.70
C ARG A 105 5.70 -32.32 25.44
N GLY A 106 6.35 -32.37 24.27
CA GLY A 106 5.65 -32.63 23.02
C GLY A 106 5.18 -34.08 22.86
N THR A 107 4.45 -34.35 21.79
CA THR A 107 3.74 -35.64 21.58
C THR A 107 4.42 -36.56 20.59
N VAL A 108 5.67 -36.27 20.18
CA VAL A 108 6.43 -37.15 19.29
C VAL A 108 6.59 -38.51 19.97
N ALA A 109 6.16 -39.56 19.29
CA ALA A 109 6.14 -40.95 19.79
C ALA A 109 6.81 -41.93 18.81
N VAL A 110 7.67 -41.41 17.93
CA VAL A 110 8.39 -42.17 16.91
C VAL A 110 9.86 -41.74 16.93
N THR A 111 10.76 -42.70 16.75
CA THR A 111 12.21 -42.47 16.76
C THR A 111 12.75 -41.96 15.41
N THR A 112 14.01 -41.54 15.33
CA THR A 112 14.66 -41.17 14.05
C THR A 112 14.67 -42.29 13.01
N GLY A 113 14.69 -43.54 13.46
CA GLY A 113 14.59 -44.73 12.61
C GLY A 113 13.15 -45.11 12.23
N GLY A 114 12.15 -44.30 12.58
CA GLY A 114 10.74 -44.57 12.30
C GLY A 114 10.10 -45.62 13.22
N LEU A 115 10.74 -46.01 14.33
CA LEU A 115 10.23 -47.03 15.24
C LEU A 115 9.22 -46.43 16.24
N PRO A 116 8.11 -47.11 16.54
CA PRO A 116 7.15 -46.64 17.54
C PRO A 116 7.73 -46.76 18.95
N CYS A 117 7.49 -45.74 19.76
CA CYS A 117 7.90 -45.73 21.16
C CYS A 117 7.04 -46.67 22.02
N GLN A 118 7.68 -47.36 22.96
CA GLN A 118 7.06 -48.09 24.05
C GLN A 118 6.56 -47.11 25.11
N HIS A 119 5.39 -47.42 25.68
CA HIS A 119 4.78 -46.65 26.76
C HIS A 119 5.64 -46.70 28.04
N TRP A 120 5.86 -45.57 28.70
CA TRP A 120 6.76 -45.46 29.86
C TRP A 120 6.27 -46.24 31.09
N SER A 121 4.97 -46.55 31.20
CA SER A 121 4.46 -47.43 32.24
C SER A 121 4.67 -48.93 31.94
N HIS A 122 4.93 -49.30 30.69
CA HIS A 122 5.07 -50.70 30.29
C HIS A 122 6.51 -51.18 30.51
N LYS A 123 6.67 -52.43 30.96
CA LYS A 123 7.98 -53.09 31.14
C LYS A 123 8.33 -54.07 30.02
N PHE A 124 7.55 -54.06 28.93
CA PHE A 124 7.69 -54.95 27.78
C PHE A 124 7.47 -54.17 26.48
N PRO A 125 8.23 -54.41 25.39
CA PRO A 125 9.31 -55.40 25.23
C PRO A 125 10.62 -55.05 25.93
N ASN A 126 10.82 -53.80 26.35
CA ASN A 126 12.04 -53.35 27.01
C ASN A 126 11.74 -53.00 28.48
N ASP A 127 12.31 -53.75 29.43
CA ASP A 127 12.25 -53.37 30.85
C ASP A 127 13.19 -52.20 31.15
N HIS A 128 12.84 -51.29 32.06
CA HIS A 128 13.60 -50.07 32.34
C HIS A 128 13.35 -49.42 33.71
N LYS A 129 14.29 -48.58 34.15
CA LYS A 129 14.28 -47.90 35.48
C LYS A 129 13.39 -46.65 35.57
N TYR A 130 13.04 -46.04 34.45
CA TYR A 130 12.24 -44.80 34.44
C TYR A 130 10.76 -45.15 34.56
N THR A 131 10.08 -44.69 35.60
CA THR A 131 8.63 -44.89 35.78
C THR A 131 7.91 -43.55 35.74
N PRO A 132 6.71 -43.47 35.15
CA PRO A 132 5.91 -42.25 35.16
C PRO A 132 5.68 -41.77 36.58
N THR A 133 6.06 -40.52 36.86
CA THR A 133 5.72 -39.83 38.10
C THR A 133 5.14 -38.47 37.77
N PRO A 134 4.38 -37.86 38.70
CA PRO A 134 3.76 -36.56 38.44
C PRO A 134 4.76 -35.41 38.17
N ARG A 135 6.07 -35.60 38.36
CA ARG A 135 7.08 -34.54 38.16
C ARG A 135 8.00 -34.76 36.96
N ASN A 136 8.10 -35.98 36.45
CA ASN A 136 9.08 -36.31 35.41
C ASN A 136 8.52 -36.20 33.97
N GLY A 137 7.21 -36.03 33.83
CA GLY A 137 6.55 -35.82 32.54
C GLY A 137 6.63 -37.01 31.59
N LEU A 138 6.90 -38.23 32.09
CA LEU A 138 6.95 -39.46 31.30
C LEU A 138 5.55 -39.99 31.00
N GLU A 139 4.81 -39.20 30.22
CA GLU A 139 3.44 -39.49 29.80
C GLU A 139 3.42 -40.37 28.55
N GLU A 140 2.45 -41.28 28.49
CA GLU A 140 2.20 -42.16 27.35
C GLU A 140 3.47 -42.87 26.87
N ASN A 141 3.71 -42.86 25.56
CA ASN A 141 4.95 -43.29 24.91
C ASN A 141 5.72 -42.11 24.31
N PHE A 142 5.50 -40.89 24.78
CA PHE A 142 6.10 -39.71 24.18
C PHE A 142 7.60 -39.60 24.46
N CYS A 143 8.37 -39.08 23.52
CA CYS A 143 9.81 -38.89 23.66
C CYS A 143 10.14 -37.90 24.79
N ARG A 144 11.07 -38.28 25.68
CA ARG A 144 11.47 -37.49 26.85
C ARG A 144 12.97 -37.59 27.08
N ASN A 145 13.52 -36.67 27.87
CA ASN A 145 14.94 -36.69 28.24
C ASN A 145 15.11 -36.75 29.78
N PRO A 146 14.80 -37.89 30.41
CA PRO A 146 14.85 -38.03 31.86
C PRO A 146 16.29 -38.06 32.44
N ASP A 147 17.29 -38.34 31.61
CA ASP A 147 18.70 -38.47 31.96
C ASP A 147 19.56 -37.27 31.54
N LYS A 148 18.94 -36.22 31.00
CA LYS A 148 19.62 -34.99 30.55
C LYS A 148 20.66 -35.25 29.44
N ASP A 149 20.44 -36.27 28.62
CA ASP A 149 21.32 -36.62 27.49
C ASP A 149 21.50 -35.42 26.56
N PRO A 150 22.73 -34.99 26.22
CA PRO A 150 22.97 -33.88 25.32
C PRO A 150 22.44 -34.10 23.89
N ARG A 151 22.14 -35.35 23.49
CA ARG A 151 21.56 -35.71 22.19
C ARG A 151 20.06 -35.49 22.08
N GLY A 152 19.40 -35.05 23.15
CA GLY A 152 17.98 -34.70 23.14
C GLY A 152 17.04 -35.83 23.59
N PRO A 153 15.71 -35.63 23.48
CA PRO A 153 14.72 -36.61 23.91
C PRO A 153 14.76 -37.91 23.11
N TRP A 154 14.50 -39.00 23.81
CA TRP A 154 14.51 -40.37 23.32
C TRP A 154 13.34 -41.15 23.91
N CYS A 155 13.12 -42.37 23.42
CA CYS A 155 12.16 -43.30 24.00
C CYS A 155 12.66 -44.74 23.89
N TYR A 156 12.13 -45.63 24.72
CA TYR A 156 12.23 -47.08 24.50
C TYR A 156 11.41 -47.45 23.27
N THR A 157 11.85 -48.41 22.47
CA THR A 157 11.11 -48.78 21.24
C THR A 157 10.27 -50.03 21.46
N THR A 158 9.26 -50.21 20.60
CA THR A 158 8.45 -51.44 20.54
C THR A 158 9.15 -52.61 19.84
N ASN A 159 10.35 -52.38 19.27
CA ASN A 159 11.17 -53.41 18.66
C ASN A 159 12.23 -53.91 19.66
N SER A 160 12.24 -55.21 19.96
CA SER A 160 13.19 -55.81 20.91
C SER A 160 14.65 -55.74 20.45
N ALA A 161 14.90 -55.60 19.14
CA ALA A 161 16.25 -55.45 18.59
C ALA A 161 16.85 -54.05 18.83
N VAL A 162 16.02 -53.03 19.04
CA VAL A 162 16.44 -51.64 19.28
C VAL A 162 15.87 -51.17 20.59
N ARG A 163 16.62 -51.33 21.69
CA ARG A 163 16.13 -51.07 23.05
C ARG A 163 15.61 -49.64 23.25
N PHE A 164 16.37 -48.63 22.83
CA PHE A 164 15.97 -47.22 22.86
C PHE A 164 16.65 -46.46 21.72
N GLN A 165 16.06 -45.36 21.28
CA GLN A 165 16.62 -44.53 20.21
C GLN A 165 16.20 -43.06 20.41
N SER A 166 17.03 -42.13 19.95
CA SER A 166 16.69 -40.71 19.90
C SER A 166 15.51 -40.46 18.95
N CYS A 167 14.69 -39.47 19.30
CA CYS A 167 13.56 -39.08 18.48
C CYS A 167 13.88 -37.99 17.46
N GLY A 168 15.12 -37.46 17.46
CA GLY A 168 15.59 -36.51 16.45
C GLY A 168 14.80 -35.21 16.40
N ILE A 169 14.19 -34.85 17.53
CA ILE A 169 13.40 -33.63 17.65
C ILE A 169 14.38 -32.46 17.56
N LYS A 170 14.21 -31.60 16.56
CA LYS A 170 15.10 -30.48 16.31
C LYS A 170 15.00 -29.46 17.44
N SER A 171 16.10 -28.74 17.71
CA SER A 171 16.07 -27.57 18.56
C SER A 171 15.07 -26.56 18.00
N CYS A 172 14.37 -25.78 18.85
CA CYS A 172 13.48 -24.74 18.35
C CYS A 172 14.23 -23.67 17.54
N ARG A 173 15.54 -23.54 17.74
CA ARG A 173 16.43 -22.72 16.90
C ARG A 173 16.62 -23.30 15.50
N ASP A 174 16.64 -24.62 15.35
CA ASP A 174 16.92 -25.33 14.09
C ASP A 174 15.65 -25.85 13.38
N ALA A 175 14.52 -25.85 14.08
CA ALA A 175 13.22 -26.28 13.57
C ALA A 175 12.60 -25.23 12.63
N ALA A 176 12.94 -23.96 12.82
CA ALA A 176 12.46 -22.85 12.00
C ALA A 176 13.58 -21.83 11.79
N CYS A 177 13.76 -21.40 10.55
CA CYS A 177 14.71 -20.37 10.18
C CYS A 177 13.96 -19.08 9.81
N MET A 178 14.62 -17.93 9.98
CA MET A 178 14.07 -16.65 9.54
C MET A 178 14.44 -16.37 8.09
N ARG A 179 13.48 -15.84 7.34
CA ARG A 179 13.70 -15.24 6.02
C ARG A 179 13.78 -13.74 6.19
N CYS A 180 14.52 -13.05 5.32
CA CYS A 180 14.61 -11.59 5.40
C CYS A 180 15.03 -11.10 6.80
N ASN A 181 14.19 -10.29 7.45
CA ASN A 181 14.26 -9.81 8.84
C ASN A 181 13.28 -10.54 9.78
N GLY A 182 12.61 -11.60 9.32
CA GLY A 182 11.76 -12.48 10.15
C GLY A 182 10.40 -11.90 10.54
N GLU A 183 9.80 -11.02 9.73
CA GLU A 183 8.41 -10.57 9.92
C GLU A 183 7.39 -11.72 9.76
N ASP A 184 7.69 -12.66 8.87
CA ASP A 184 6.94 -13.90 8.64
C ASP A 184 7.39 -15.05 9.56
N TYR A 185 8.36 -14.82 10.45
CA TYR A 185 8.84 -15.84 11.35
C TYR A 185 7.74 -16.26 12.32
N ARG A 186 7.46 -17.57 12.36
CA ARG A 186 6.46 -18.20 13.25
C ARG A 186 7.07 -19.31 14.12
N GLY A 187 8.40 -19.36 14.24
CA GLY A 187 9.07 -20.36 15.06
C GLY A 187 8.87 -20.13 16.57
N ALA A 188 9.22 -21.13 17.36
CA ALA A 188 8.96 -21.19 18.81
C ALA A 188 10.20 -20.84 19.66
N VAL A 189 11.10 -20.00 19.14
CA VAL A 189 12.23 -19.46 19.91
C VAL A 189 11.69 -18.43 20.89
N ASP A 190 11.99 -18.59 22.18
CA ASP A 190 11.50 -17.81 23.32
C ASP A 190 12.66 -17.23 24.18
N ARG A 191 13.87 -17.23 23.62
CA ARG A 191 15.07 -16.68 24.26
C ARG A 191 15.82 -15.74 23.34
N THR A 192 16.37 -14.69 23.94
CA THR A 192 17.19 -13.68 23.27
C THR A 192 18.57 -14.25 22.91
N GLU A 193 19.37 -13.47 22.18
CA GLU A 193 20.73 -13.87 21.80
C GLU A 193 21.67 -14.06 23.01
N SER A 194 21.46 -13.30 24.09
CA SER A 194 22.18 -13.49 25.36
C SER A 194 21.60 -14.61 26.24
N GLY A 195 20.54 -15.29 25.80
CA GLY A 195 19.91 -16.40 26.51
C GLY A 195 18.83 -15.98 27.52
N ARG A 196 18.47 -14.69 27.57
CA ARG A 196 17.39 -14.20 28.44
C ARG A 196 16.05 -14.71 27.95
N GLU A 197 15.16 -14.98 28.89
CA GLU A 197 13.82 -15.44 28.57
C GLU A 197 12.95 -14.28 28.10
N CYS A 198 12.12 -14.55 27.09
CA CYS A 198 11.17 -13.58 26.59
C CYS A 198 9.97 -13.44 27.55
N GLN A 199 9.54 -12.19 27.75
CA GLN A 199 8.24 -11.85 28.29
C GLN A 199 7.15 -12.21 27.27
N ARG A 200 6.01 -12.68 27.76
CA ARG A 200 4.85 -12.98 26.91
C ARG A 200 4.22 -11.71 26.35
N TRP A 201 3.79 -11.75 25.10
CA TRP A 201 3.16 -10.62 24.42
C TRP A 201 1.81 -10.21 25.02
N ASP A 202 1.12 -11.10 25.73
CA ASP A 202 -0.12 -10.78 26.42
C ASP A 202 0.09 -10.17 27.82
N LEU A 203 1.33 -10.06 28.29
CA LEU A 203 1.68 -9.48 29.58
C LEU A 203 2.24 -8.07 29.44
N GLN A 204 1.94 -7.21 30.41
CA GLN A 204 2.41 -5.82 30.49
C GLN A 204 3.48 -5.62 31.58
N HIS A 205 4.10 -6.72 32.04
CA HIS A 205 5.12 -6.74 33.09
C HIS A 205 6.20 -7.79 32.76
N PRO A 206 7.50 -7.54 33.07
CA PRO A 206 8.07 -6.33 33.67
C PRO A 206 7.96 -5.07 32.80
N HIS A 207 7.84 -5.23 31.48
CA HIS A 207 7.82 -4.11 30.56
C HIS A 207 6.42 -3.90 29.95
N PRO A 208 5.77 -2.75 30.20
CA PRO A 208 4.54 -2.39 29.52
C PRO A 208 4.82 -2.04 28.06
N HIS A 209 3.96 -2.49 27.14
CA HIS A 209 4.21 -2.36 25.70
C HIS A 209 2.94 -2.32 24.83
N PRO A 210 3.00 -1.69 23.64
CA PRO A 210 1.84 -1.53 22.76
C PRO A 210 1.42 -2.83 22.03
N PHE A 211 2.32 -3.81 21.89
CA PHE A 211 2.12 -5.01 21.06
C PHE A 211 1.25 -6.09 21.73
N GLU A 212 0.00 -5.75 22.05
CA GLU A 212 -0.94 -6.72 22.61
C GLU A 212 -1.56 -7.62 21.51
N PRO A 213 -1.60 -8.95 21.68
CA PRO A 213 -2.12 -9.87 20.66
C PRO A 213 -3.56 -9.58 20.21
N GLY A 214 -4.40 -9.02 21.09
CA GLY A 214 -5.77 -8.65 20.75
C GLY A 214 -5.89 -7.47 19.78
N LYS A 215 -4.86 -6.61 19.70
CA LYS A 215 -4.81 -5.45 18.81
C LYS A 215 -4.14 -5.76 17.47
N PHE A 216 -3.25 -6.75 17.45
CA PHE A 216 -2.42 -7.10 16.30
C PHE A 216 -2.61 -8.57 15.88
N LEU A 217 -3.82 -8.91 15.44
CA LEU A 217 -4.23 -10.28 15.07
C LEU A 217 -3.40 -10.88 13.93
N ASP A 218 -2.94 -10.05 12.98
CA ASP A 218 -2.15 -10.45 11.81
C ASP A 218 -0.65 -10.67 12.13
N LYS A 219 -0.20 -10.28 13.32
CA LYS A 219 1.21 -10.35 13.73
C LYS A 219 1.59 -11.65 14.44
N HIS A 220 0.62 -12.51 14.75
CA HIS A 220 0.83 -13.81 15.39
C HIS A 220 1.72 -13.71 16.63
N LEU A 221 1.36 -12.80 17.53
CA LEU A 221 2.06 -12.54 18.79
C LEU A 221 1.71 -13.64 19.81
N ASP A 222 2.11 -14.86 19.48
CA ASP A 222 1.78 -16.04 20.26
C ASP A 222 2.78 -16.20 21.42
N ASP A 223 2.24 -16.40 22.62
CA ASP A 223 3.01 -16.72 23.83
C ASP A 223 4.13 -15.71 24.11
N ASN A 224 5.35 -16.16 24.42
CA ASN A 224 6.57 -15.36 24.52
C ASN A 224 7.54 -15.58 23.35
N TYR A 225 7.08 -16.07 22.21
CA TYR A 225 7.98 -16.35 21.10
C TYR A 225 8.52 -15.06 20.47
N CYS A 226 9.77 -15.10 20.02
CA CYS A 226 10.39 -14.02 19.28
C CYS A 226 9.59 -13.73 18.00
N ARG A 227 9.28 -12.45 17.79
CA ARG A 227 8.52 -11.97 16.63
C ARG A 227 9.13 -10.67 16.14
N ASN A 228 8.73 -10.25 14.94
CA ASN A 228 9.11 -8.96 14.40
C ASN A 228 7.87 -8.16 13.98
N PRO A 229 7.04 -7.70 14.94
CA PRO A 229 5.79 -7.02 14.62
C PRO A 229 5.99 -5.63 14.01
N ASP A 230 7.11 -4.98 14.32
CA ASP A 230 7.42 -3.57 14.00
C ASP A 230 8.39 -3.40 12.83
N GLY A 231 8.67 -4.47 12.08
CA GLY A 231 9.57 -4.44 10.92
C GLY A 231 11.01 -4.07 11.31
N SER A 232 11.44 -4.41 12.53
CA SER A 232 12.83 -4.27 12.99
C SER A 232 13.82 -5.12 12.20
N GLU A 233 15.10 -5.01 12.53
CA GLU A 233 16.21 -5.65 11.80
C GLU A 233 16.16 -7.20 11.83
N ARG A 234 15.64 -7.76 12.93
CA ARG A 234 15.47 -9.19 13.15
C ARG A 234 14.41 -9.41 14.25
N PRO A 235 13.88 -10.64 14.42
CA PRO A 235 12.92 -10.90 15.48
C PRO A 235 13.51 -10.64 16.86
N TRP A 236 12.66 -10.15 17.73
CA TRP A 236 12.98 -9.73 19.09
C TRP A 236 11.83 -10.10 20.03
N CYS A 237 12.05 -9.93 21.31
CA CYS A 237 11.02 -10.01 22.33
C CYS A 237 11.34 -9.03 23.46
N TYR A 238 10.32 -8.67 24.24
CA TYR A 238 10.52 -8.06 25.54
C TYR A 238 11.20 -9.08 26.45
N THR A 239 12.12 -8.67 27.32
CA THR A 239 12.83 -9.62 28.20
C THR A 239 12.18 -9.70 29.58
N THR A 240 12.33 -10.83 30.28
CA THR A 240 11.94 -10.91 31.69
C THR A 240 12.92 -10.19 32.63
N ASP A 241 14.02 -9.62 32.12
CA ASP A 241 14.96 -8.81 32.92
C ASP A 241 14.44 -7.37 33.03
N PRO A 242 14.17 -6.86 34.25
CA PRO A 242 13.69 -5.50 34.46
C PRO A 242 14.64 -4.40 33.96
N LYS A 243 15.93 -4.72 33.79
CA LYS A 243 16.96 -3.77 33.35
C LYS A 243 17.11 -3.70 31.83
N LEU A 244 16.53 -4.64 31.08
CA LEU A 244 16.63 -4.70 29.63
C LEU A 244 15.25 -4.91 29.03
N GLU A 245 14.66 -3.83 28.53
CA GLU A 245 13.28 -3.82 28.02
C GLU A 245 13.06 -4.87 26.92
N ARG A 246 13.91 -4.84 25.89
CA ARG A 246 13.84 -5.75 24.75
C ARG A 246 15.21 -6.09 24.20
N GLU A 247 15.31 -7.25 23.58
CA GLU A 247 16.54 -7.73 22.96
C GLU A 247 16.23 -8.58 21.74
N PHE A 248 17.17 -8.62 20.80
CA PHE A 248 17.03 -9.46 19.61
C PHE A 248 17.24 -10.94 19.92
N CYS A 249 16.60 -11.79 19.12
CA CYS A 249 16.74 -13.23 19.21
C CYS A 249 17.72 -13.74 18.16
N ASN A 250 18.51 -14.75 18.53
CA ASN A 250 19.42 -15.42 17.62
C ASN A 250 18.68 -16.54 16.88
N ILE A 251 18.18 -16.23 15.67
CA ILE A 251 17.45 -17.15 14.81
C ILE A 251 18.26 -17.35 13.51
N PRO A 252 18.52 -18.60 13.08
CA PRO A 252 19.30 -18.85 11.87
C PRO A 252 18.57 -18.39 10.61
N ARG A 253 19.31 -17.92 9.61
CA ARG A 253 18.76 -17.60 8.28
C ARG A 253 18.57 -18.87 7.47
N CYS A 254 17.45 -18.96 6.74
CA CYS A 254 17.21 -20.08 5.84
C CYS A 254 18.27 -20.12 4.72
N GLY A 255 18.73 -21.32 4.35
CA GLY A 255 19.68 -21.51 3.24
C GLY A 255 19.11 -21.08 1.88
N PRO A 256 19.96 -20.84 0.86
CA PRO A 256 19.55 -20.35 -0.46
C PRO A 256 18.61 -21.30 -1.22
N GLU A 257 18.62 -22.61 -0.90
CA GLU A 257 17.75 -23.61 -1.50
C GLU A 257 16.31 -23.59 -0.96
N ALA A 258 16.05 -22.86 0.14
CA ALA A 258 14.74 -22.71 0.75
C ALA A 258 14.00 -21.44 0.28
N GLN A 259 14.27 -20.95 -0.94
CA GLN A 259 13.48 -19.90 -1.61
C GLN A 259 12.10 -20.46 -1.99
N PRO A 260 11.00 -20.02 -1.36
CA PRO A 260 9.69 -20.16 -2.00
C PRO A 260 9.62 -19.16 -3.15
N ARG A 261 8.78 -19.50 -4.14
CA ARG A 261 8.36 -18.63 -5.25
C ARG A 261 8.31 -17.17 -4.79
N HIS A 262 9.20 -16.34 -5.31
CA HIS A 262 9.14 -14.90 -5.16
C HIS A 262 7.68 -14.45 -5.25
N GLU A 263 7.16 -13.81 -4.19
CA GLU A 263 6.03 -12.91 -4.39
C GLU A 263 6.39 -12.04 -5.58
N ALA A 264 5.56 -12.07 -6.63
CA ALA A 264 6.02 -11.60 -7.93
C ALA A 264 6.53 -10.17 -7.80
N THR A 265 7.82 -10.01 -8.05
CA THR A 265 8.47 -8.72 -7.97
C THR A 265 7.89 -7.85 -9.06
N THR A 266 7.57 -6.61 -8.68
CA THR A 266 6.89 -5.68 -9.59
C THR A 266 7.75 -4.45 -9.79
N LEU A 267 7.87 -4.02 -11.05
CA LEU A 267 8.79 -2.95 -11.47
C LEU A 267 8.04 -1.64 -11.77
N SER A 268 6.86 -1.73 -12.38
CA SER A 268 6.08 -0.57 -12.83
C SER A 268 4.87 -0.25 -11.96
N CYS A 269 4.49 -1.17 -11.07
CA CYS A 269 3.37 -1.07 -10.15
C CYS A 269 3.72 -1.83 -8.85
N PHE A 270 2.92 -1.74 -7.80
CA PHE A 270 3.12 -2.53 -6.57
C PHE A 270 1.91 -3.39 -6.19
N ARG A 271 2.15 -4.55 -5.58
CA ARG A 271 1.13 -5.50 -5.09
C ARG A 271 1.03 -5.45 -3.57
N GLY A 272 -0.15 -5.72 -3.00
CA GLY A 272 -0.40 -5.68 -1.55
C GLY A 272 0.04 -4.35 -0.94
N LYS A 273 0.91 -4.40 0.07
CA LYS A 273 1.54 -3.22 0.67
C LYS A 273 2.75 -2.70 -0.11
N GLY A 274 3.19 -3.40 -1.15
CA GLY A 274 4.32 -3.01 -1.99
C GLY A 274 5.69 -3.43 -1.45
N GLU A 275 5.73 -4.38 -0.54
CA GLU A 275 6.98 -4.96 0.00
C GLU A 275 7.81 -5.68 -1.08
N GLY A 276 7.15 -6.24 -2.10
CA GLY A 276 7.77 -6.85 -3.29
C GLY A 276 8.06 -5.88 -4.43
N TYR A 277 7.81 -4.57 -4.26
CA TYR A 277 8.11 -3.57 -5.29
C TYR A 277 9.63 -3.39 -5.44
N ARG A 278 10.13 -3.50 -6.67
CA ARG A 278 11.56 -3.42 -7.01
C ARG A 278 11.85 -2.41 -8.14
N GLY A 279 10.89 -1.54 -8.44
CA GLY A 279 11.03 -0.49 -9.45
C GLY A 279 12.00 0.63 -9.07
N THR A 280 12.12 1.62 -9.96
CA THR A 280 13.12 2.70 -9.88
C THR A 280 12.53 4.08 -9.53
N ALA A 281 11.25 4.14 -9.15
CA ALA A 281 10.65 5.39 -8.66
C ALA A 281 11.41 5.90 -7.44
N ASN A 282 11.85 7.17 -7.44
CA ASN A 282 12.66 7.79 -6.39
C ASN A 282 12.19 9.22 -6.04
N THR A 283 10.95 9.53 -6.34
CA THR A 283 10.28 10.78 -6.01
C THR A 283 8.97 10.49 -5.30
N THR A 284 8.44 11.42 -4.52
CA THR A 284 7.12 11.28 -3.86
C THR A 284 6.00 11.73 -4.78
N ALA A 285 4.72 11.55 -4.39
CA ALA A 285 3.58 12.05 -5.16
C ALA A 285 3.60 13.58 -5.38
N ALA A 286 4.22 14.32 -4.44
CA ALA A 286 4.44 15.76 -4.52
C ALA A 286 5.74 16.14 -5.27
N GLY A 287 6.41 15.19 -5.90
CA GLY A 287 7.65 15.43 -6.67
C GLY A 287 8.90 15.67 -5.82
N VAL A 288 8.86 15.38 -4.51
CA VAL A 288 10.03 15.53 -3.64
C VAL A 288 10.98 14.35 -3.86
N PRO A 289 12.29 14.59 -4.10
CA PRO A 289 13.25 13.49 -4.24
C PRO A 289 13.42 12.69 -2.96
N CYS A 290 13.58 11.38 -3.11
CA CYS A 290 13.91 10.49 -2.01
C CYS A 290 15.38 10.65 -1.61
N GLN A 291 15.64 10.58 -0.31
CA GLN A 291 16.96 10.38 0.27
C GLN A 291 17.43 8.95 -0.01
N ARG A 292 18.74 8.76 -0.25
CA ARG A 292 19.32 7.42 -0.42
C ARG A 292 19.25 6.64 0.89
N TRP A 293 19.02 5.34 0.81
CA TRP A 293 18.89 4.47 1.99
C TRP A 293 20.23 4.25 2.73
N ASP A 294 21.36 4.47 2.07
CA ASP A 294 22.68 4.46 2.71
C ASP A 294 23.08 5.84 3.30
N ALA A 295 22.31 6.89 3.02
CA ALA A 295 22.57 8.23 3.54
C ALA A 295 21.87 8.45 4.89
N GLN A 296 22.54 9.13 5.82
CA GLN A 296 22.01 9.49 7.14
C GLN A 296 21.64 10.99 7.27
N TYR A 297 21.58 11.70 6.14
CA TYR A 297 21.27 13.13 6.06
C TYR A 297 20.33 13.41 4.86
N PRO A 298 19.32 14.29 4.99
CA PRO A 298 18.95 15.08 6.19
C PRO A 298 18.31 14.27 7.32
N HIS A 299 17.80 13.06 7.04
CA HIS A 299 17.11 12.25 8.03
C HIS A 299 17.93 11.04 8.45
N GLN A 300 18.34 11.00 9.71
CA GLN A 300 18.97 9.80 10.28
C GLN A 300 17.93 8.69 10.45
N HIS A 301 18.26 7.44 10.08
CA HIS A 301 17.34 6.30 10.10
C HIS A 301 18.01 4.93 10.18
N ARG A 302 17.24 3.93 10.65
CA ARG A 302 17.71 2.54 10.84
C ARG A 302 17.68 1.65 9.59
N PHE A 303 16.97 2.05 8.54
CA PHE A 303 16.76 1.26 7.33
C PHE A 303 17.96 1.32 6.37
N THR A 304 19.05 0.62 6.68
CA THR A 304 20.24 0.58 5.81
C THR A 304 20.27 -0.68 4.93
N PRO A 305 20.90 -0.63 3.74
CA PRO A 305 20.93 -1.76 2.82
C PRO A 305 21.60 -3.01 3.41
N GLU A 306 22.59 -2.84 4.27
CA GLU A 306 23.35 -3.94 4.89
C GLU A 306 22.47 -4.72 5.86
N LYS A 307 21.65 -4.00 6.64
CA LYS A 307 20.75 -4.58 7.64
C LYS A 307 19.51 -5.20 7.01
N TYR A 308 19.00 -4.61 5.93
CA TYR A 308 17.76 -5.01 5.25
C TYR A 308 18.03 -5.52 3.82
N ALA A 309 19.06 -6.35 3.63
CA ALA A 309 19.52 -6.80 2.32
C ALA A 309 18.41 -7.37 1.40
N CYS A 310 17.43 -8.07 1.95
CA CYS A 310 16.35 -8.65 1.15
C CYS A 310 15.25 -7.66 0.70
N LYS A 311 15.21 -6.46 1.31
CA LYS A 311 14.22 -5.42 1.00
C LYS A 311 14.64 -4.54 -0.19
N ASP A 312 15.80 -4.81 -0.80
CA ASP A 312 16.34 -4.11 -1.99
C ASP A 312 16.42 -2.59 -1.80
N LEU A 313 16.97 -2.15 -0.66
CA LEU A 313 17.14 -0.73 -0.33
C LEU A 313 18.28 -0.06 -1.11
N ARG A 314 18.36 -0.29 -2.43
CA ARG A 314 19.40 0.30 -3.27
C ARG A 314 19.04 1.74 -3.68
N GLU A 315 20.07 2.56 -3.83
CA GLU A 315 19.94 3.97 -4.22
C GLU A 315 18.94 4.73 -3.33
N ASN A 316 18.09 5.55 -3.91
CA ASN A 316 16.99 6.28 -3.26
C ASN A 316 15.62 5.81 -3.77
N PHE A 317 15.50 4.58 -4.25
CA PHE A 317 14.22 4.11 -4.78
C PHE A 317 13.19 3.90 -3.68
N CYS A 318 11.93 4.19 -3.94
CA CYS A 318 10.81 3.92 -3.04
C CYS A 318 10.74 2.43 -2.72
N ARG A 319 10.71 2.10 -1.44
CA ARG A 319 10.64 0.72 -0.93
C ARG A 319 9.66 0.67 0.23
N ASN A 320 9.33 -0.53 0.67
CA ASN A 320 8.49 -0.72 1.85
C ASN A 320 9.18 -1.68 2.82
N PRO A 321 10.24 -1.23 3.52
CA PRO A 321 11.01 -2.11 4.40
C PRO A 321 10.26 -2.51 5.69
N ASP A 322 9.28 -1.72 6.13
CA ASP A 322 8.59 -1.84 7.42
C ASP A 322 7.16 -2.39 7.32
N GLY A 323 6.71 -2.75 6.12
CA GLY A 323 5.35 -3.25 5.90
C GLY A 323 4.28 -2.18 6.11
N SER A 324 4.63 -0.90 5.89
CA SER A 324 3.71 0.24 5.81
C SER A 324 2.68 0.07 4.67
N GLU A 325 1.68 0.93 4.56
CA GLU A 325 0.55 0.70 3.64
C GLU A 325 0.88 0.76 2.14
N ALA A 326 2.01 1.39 1.78
CA ALA A 326 2.50 1.55 0.41
C ALA A 326 4.02 1.76 0.41
N PRO A 327 4.70 1.61 -0.75
CA PRO A 327 6.10 2.01 -0.89
C PRO A 327 6.29 3.49 -0.53
N TRP A 328 7.38 3.78 0.17
CA TRP A 328 7.72 5.10 0.66
C TRP A 328 9.24 5.33 0.62
N CYS A 329 9.66 6.54 0.95
CA CYS A 329 11.07 6.85 1.14
C CYS A 329 11.24 7.99 2.16
N PHE A 330 12.44 8.10 2.74
CA PHE A 330 12.87 9.34 3.39
C PHE A 330 13.00 10.42 2.32
N THR A 331 12.68 11.68 2.63
CA THR A 331 12.74 12.75 1.62
C THR A 331 13.98 13.62 1.78
N THR A 332 14.46 14.22 0.70
CA THR A 332 15.59 15.17 0.78
C THR A 332 15.22 16.50 1.44
N ARG A 333 13.95 16.73 1.78
CA ARG A 333 13.50 17.95 2.47
C ARG A 333 13.59 17.79 3.99
N PRO A 334 14.33 18.66 4.71
CA PRO A 334 14.41 18.60 6.18
C PRO A 334 13.06 18.72 6.89
N GLY A 335 12.12 19.49 6.33
CA GLY A 335 10.75 19.64 6.88
C GLY A 335 9.79 18.49 6.58
N MET A 336 10.22 17.46 5.83
CA MET A 336 9.38 16.33 5.45
C MET A 336 10.19 15.04 5.63
N ARG A 337 10.10 14.42 6.80
CA ARG A 337 10.93 13.26 7.15
C ARG A 337 10.76 12.10 6.17
N MET A 338 9.53 11.73 5.88
CA MET A 338 9.20 10.64 4.96
C MET A 338 7.94 10.99 4.17
N ALA A 339 7.75 10.32 3.05
CA ALA A 339 6.50 10.41 2.29
C ALA A 339 6.26 9.13 1.49
N PHE A 340 4.98 8.82 1.28
CA PHE A 340 4.55 7.71 0.45
C PHE A 340 4.72 8.02 -1.04
N CYS A 341 5.08 6.98 -1.78
CA CYS A 341 5.28 7.03 -3.22
C CYS A 341 3.99 6.62 -3.97
N TYR A 342 2.88 7.31 -3.69
CA TYR A 342 1.56 7.04 -4.29
C TYR A 342 1.48 7.28 -5.80
N GLN A 343 2.52 7.86 -6.41
CA GLN A 343 2.66 7.92 -7.86
C GLN A 343 2.93 6.54 -8.48
N ILE A 344 3.45 5.58 -7.70
CA ILE A 344 3.56 4.18 -8.12
C ILE A 344 2.16 3.59 -8.10
N ARG A 345 1.72 3.04 -9.22
CA ARG A 345 0.37 2.49 -9.33
C ARG A 345 0.29 1.15 -8.60
N ARG A 346 -0.87 0.81 -8.04
CA ARG A 346 -1.17 -0.57 -7.66
C ARG A 346 -1.33 -1.42 -8.93
N CYS A 347 -0.85 -2.65 -8.92
CA CYS A 347 -0.99 -3.54 -10.07
C CYS A 347 -2.47 -3.90 -10.29
N GLN A 348 -2.91 -4.01 -11.55
CA GLN A 348 -4.32 -4.20 -11.92
C GLN A 348 -4.91 -5.50 -11.35
N ASP A 349 -4.09 -6.51 -11.14
CA ASP A 349 -4.42 -7.80 -10.53
C ASP A 349 -4.51 -7.76 -8.99
N ASN A 350 -4.03 -6.69 -8.35
CA ASN A 350 -4.13 -6.44 -6.91
C ASN A 350 -5.24 -5.47 -6.52
N VAL A 351 -5.81 -4.78 -7.50
CA VAL A 351 -7.06 -4.06 -7.30
C VAL A 351 -8.16 -5.09 -7.47
N GLN A 352 -8.39 -5.92 -6.44
CA GLN A 352 -9.67 -6.60 -6.31
C GLN A 352 -10.66 -5.48 -5.96
N PRO A 353 -11.57 -5.10 -6.87
CA PRO A 353 -12.64 -4.22 -6.49
C PRO A 353 -13.45 -4.97 -5.43
N GLU A 354 -13.45 -4.45 -4.20
CA GLU A 354 -14.30 -4.99 -3.13
C GLU A 354 -15.77 -4.89 -3.53
N ASP A 355 -16.09 -3.97 -4.45
CA ASP A 355 -17.44 -3.61 -4.85
C ASP A 355 -17.48 -3.04 -6.28
N CYS A 356 -18.64 -3.08 -6.94
CA CYS A 356 -18.83 -2.50 -8.27
C CYS A 356 -19.95 -1.44 -8.27
N TYR A 357 -19.97 -0.57 -9.28
CA TYR A 357 -20.99 0.47 -9.42
C TYR A 357 -21.61 0.50 -10.83
N TYR A 358 -22.84 0.99 -10.93
CA TYR A 358 -23.59 1.16 -12.18
C TYR A 358 -23.56 2.64 -12.63
N GLY A 359 -23.52 2.87 -13.95
CA GLY A 359 -23.53 4.19 -14.58
C GLY A 359 -22.35 5.06 -14.13
N THR A 360 -22.65 6.25 -13.61
CA THR A 360 -21.67 7.18 -12.99
C THR A 360 -21.40 6.84 -11.52
N GLY A 361 -22.18 5.97 -10.89
CA GLY A 361 -22.01 5.61 -9.48
C GLY A 361 -22.65 6.59 -8.49
N GLU A 362 -23.58 7.45 -8.92
CA GLU A 362 -24.37 8.31 -8.02
C GLU A 362 -25.18 7.54 -6.98
N GLN A 363 -25.64 6.35 -7.35
CA GLN A 363 -26.38 5.44 -6.47
C GLN A 363 -25.46 4.48 -5.70
N TYR A 364 -24.14 4.59 -5.87
CA TYR A 364 -23.21 3.72 -5.14
C TYR A 364 -23.29 3.99 -3.63
N ARG A 365 -23.51 2.94 -2.84
CA ARG A 365 -23.68 3.02 -1.37
C ARG A 365 -22.76 2.09 -0.59
N GLY A 366 -21.77 1.46 -1.24
CA GLY A 366 -20.85 0.56 -0.56
C GLY A 366 -19.89 1.25 0.42
N SER A 367 -19.04 0.45 1.05
CA SER A 367 -18.16 0.85 2.16
C SER A 367 -16.70 1.10 1.75
N VAL A 368 -16.41 1.15 0.45
CA VAL A 368 -15.05 1.43 -0.02
C VAL A 368 -14.63 2.83 0.45
N SER A 369 -13.52 2.92 1.17
CA SER A 369 -13.00 4.16 1.78
C SER A 369 -11.56 4.48 1.35
N LYS A 370 -11.11 3.87 0.25
CA LYS A 370 -9.78 4.08 -0.31
C LYS A 370 -9.85 4.48 -1.77
N THR A 371 -9.01 5.43 -2.12
CA THR A 371 -8.83 5.86 -3.51
C THR A 371 -8.16 4.75 -4.32
N ARG A 372 -8.23 4.81 -5.65
CA ARG A 372 -7.52 3.89 -6.58
C ARG A 372 -6.00 3.89 -6.39
N LYS A 373 -5.43 4.94 -5.79
CA LYS A 373 -4.00 5.02 -5.41
C LYS A 373 -3.73 4.44 -4.02
N GLY A 374 -4.76 3.98 -3.32
CA GLY A 374 -4.67 3.47 -1.95
C GLY A 374 -4.66 4.55 -0.88
N VAL A 375 -4.82 5.84 -1.24
CA VAL A 375 -4.91 6.93 -0.25
C VAL A 375 -6.25 6.81 0.49
N PRO A 376 -6.26 6.82 1.83
CA PRO A 376 -7.48 6.83 2.62
C PRO A 376 -8.34 8.05 2.31
N CYS A 377 -9.65 7.85 2.29
CA CYS A 377 -10.60 8.93 2.18
C CYS A 377 -10.66 9.72 3.48
N GLN A 378 -10.72 11.04 3.35
CA GLN A 378 -11.12 11.95 4.42
C GLN A 378 -12.62 11.77 4.68
N HIS A 379 -13.01 11.85 5.95
CA HIS A 379 -14.41 11.79 6.36
C HIS A 379 -15.19 12.99 5.81
N TRP A 380 -16.40 12.77 5.26
CA TRP A 380 -17.15 13.82 4.57
C TRP A 380 -17.59 14.97 5.47
N SER A 381 -17.71 14.72 6.78
CA SER A 381 -18.03 15.74 7.78
C SER A 381 -16.81 16.48 8.34
N THR A 382 -15.57 16.02 8.09
CA THR A 382 -14.38 16.67 8.62
C THR A 382 -13.88 17.77 7.67
N THR A 383 -13.26 18.80 8.23
CA THR A 383 -12.75 19.97 7.50
C THR A 383 -11.22 19.98 7.38
N THR A 384 -10.57 18.87 7.70
CA THR A 384 -9.11 18.72 7.72
C THR A 384 -8.73 17.35 7.14
N PRO A 385 -7.72 17.24 6.27
CA PRO A 385 -6.87 18.33 5.75
C PRO A 385 -7.56 19.28 4.77
N HIS A 386 -8.65 18.88 4.13
CA HIS A 386 -9.36 19.70 3.14
C HIS A 386 -10.69 20.19 3.67
N LYS A 387 -11.11 21.39 3.27
CA LYS A 387 -12.45 21.91 3.54
C LYS A 387 -13.43 21.43 2.46
N PRO A 388 -14.32 20.47 2.74
CA PRO A 388 -15.17 19.86 1.73
C PRO A 388 -16.30 20.80 1.28
N GLN A 389 -16.62 20.79 -0.02
CA GLN A 389 -17.83 21.43 -0.57
C GLN A 389 -19.06 20.53 -0.45
N PHE A 390 -18.84 19.22 -0.57
CA PHE A 390 -19.86 18.20 -0.36
C PHE A 390 -19.77 17.66 1.07
N THR A 391 -20.78 17.93 1.87
CA THR A 391 -20.93 17.47 3.25
C THR A 391 -22.24 16.70 3.38
N PRO A 392 -22.43 15.89 4.45
CA PRO A 392 -23.70 15.21 4.70
C PRO A 392 -24.91 16.15 4.71
N THR A 393 -24.69 17.43 5.07
CA THR A 393 -25.70 18.48 5.05
C THR A 393 -25.91 19.12 3.68
N SER A 394 -24.86 19.33 2.87
CA SER A 394 -25.01 19.98 1.56
C SER A 394 -25.48 19.04 0.45
N ALA A 395 -25.25 17.73 0.58
CA ALA A 395 -25.70 16.72 -0.38
C ALA A 395 -26.38 15.52 0.32
N PRO A 396 -27.57 15.71 0.93
CA PRO A 396 -28.22 14.68 1.74
C PRO A 396 -28.62 13.44 0.93
N ARG A 397 -28.98 13.63 -0.36
CA ARG A 397 -29.33 12.53 -1.28
C ARG A 397 -28.16 11.61 -1.60
N ALA A 398 -26.93 12.10 -1.49
CA ALA A 398 -25.72 11.31 -1.77
C ALA A 398 -25.33 10.38 -0.60
N GLN A 399 -25.97 10.50 0.57
CA GLN A 399 -25.71 9.69 1.76
C GLN A 399 -24.21 9.56 2.04
N LEU A 400 -23.58 10.72 2.25
CA LEU A 400 -22.14 10.87 2.50
C LEU A 400 -21.77 10.37 3.92
N ALA A 401 -21.89 9.06 4.12
CA ALA A 401 -21.56 8.39 5.37
C ALA A 401 -20.06 8.16 5.50
N GLU A 402 -19.56 8.35 6.73
CA GLU A 402 -18.17 8.16 7.10
C GLU A 402 -17.17 8.85 6.15
N ASN A 403 -16.20 8.09 5.65
CA ASN A 403 -15.29 8.45 4.59
C ASN A 403 -15.49 7.57 3.34
N PHE A 404 -16.70 7.02 3.15
CA PHE A 404 -16.95 6.11 2.04
C PHE A 404 -17.02 6.84 0.70
N CYS A 405 -16.54 6.21 -0.35
CA CYS A 405 -16.56 6.69 -1.71
C CYS A 405 -17.98 6.96 -2.21
N ARG A 406 -18.22 8.14 -2.77
CA ARG A 406 -19.53 8.58 -3.26
C ARG A 406 -19.37 9.41 -4.53
N ASN A 407 -20.45 9.58 -5.28
CA ASN A 407 -20.46 10.48 -6.44
C ASN A 407 -21.59 11.52 -6.30
N PRO A 408 -21.45 12.52 -5.40
CA PRO A 408 -22.49 13.51 -5.16
C PRO A 408 -22.68 14.51 -6.32
N ASP A 409 -21.73 14.59 -7.24
CA ASP A 409 -21.69 15.56 -8.34
C ASP A 409 -21.92 14.94 -9.72
N GLY A 410 -22.26 13.64 -9.79
CA GLY A 410 -22.56 12.95 -11.05
C GLY A 410 -21.36 12.82 -12.00
N ASP A 411 -20.14 12.83 -11.47
CA ASP A 411 -18.91 12.76 -12.26
C ASP A 411 -18.86 11.47 -13.10
N SER A 412 -18.67 11.60 -14.41
CA SER A 412 -18.63 10.49 -15.37
C SER A 412 -17.50 9.50 -15.10
N HIS A 413 -16.45 9.91 -14.38
CA HIS A 413 -15.30 9.08 -14.02
C HIS A 413 -15.55 8.17 -12.81
N GLY A 414 -16.71 8.28 -12.16
CA GLY A 414 -17.14 7.38 -11.09
C GLY A 414 -17.01 7.95 -9.68
N PRO A 415 -17.30 7.13 -8.64
CA PRO A 415 -17.22 7.55 -7.25
C PRO A 415 -15.82 7.97 -6.82
N TRP A 416 -15.77 8.96 -5.94
CA TRP A 416 -14.56 9.60 -5.44
C TRP A 416 -14.71 9.97 -3.98
N CYS A 417 -13.64 10.47 -3.38
CA CYS A 417 -13.67 11.03 -2.03
C CYS A 417 -12.61 12.14 -1.88
N TYR A 418 -12.80 13.02 -0.90
CA TYR A 418 -11.70 13.85 -0.41
C TYR A 418 -10.62 12.94 0.17
N THR A 419 -9.34 13.28 0.02
CA THR A 419 -8.26 12.40 0.50
C THR A 419 -7.64 12.90 1.79
N THR A 420 -7.03 12.02 2.57
CA THR A 420 -6.23 12.42 3.74
C THR A 420 -4.87 13.02 3.37
N ASP A 421 -4.49 13.07 2.10
CA ASP A 421 -3.26 13.70 1.61
C ASP A 421 -3.47 15.22 1.44
N PRO A 422 -2.74 16.09 2.19
CA PRO A 422 -2.87 17.55 2.10
C PRO A 422 -2.61 18.13 0.70
N TYR A 423 -1.91 17.40 -0.17
CA TYR A 423 -1.58 17.87 -1.52
C TYR A 423 -2.56 17.38 -2.59
N THR A 424 -3.38 16.38 -2.26
CA THR A 424 -4.38 15.80 -3.16
C THR A 424 -5.78 16.03 -2.59
N PRO A 425 -6.49 17.10 -3.00
CA PRO A 425 -7.80 17.42 -2.41
C PRO A 425 -8.81 16.28 -2.52
N PHE A 426 -8.83 15.62 -3.68
CA PHE A 426 -9.69 14.47 -3.93
C PHE A 426 -9.01 13.52 -4.92
N ASP A 427 -9.41 12.25 -4.90
CA ASP A 427 -9.06 11.27 -5.94
C ASP A 427 -10.21 10.27 -6.10
N TYR A 428 -10.23 9.58 -7.23
CA TYR A 428 -11.25 8.58 -7.54
C TYR A 428 -11.00 7.29 -6.80
N CYS A 429 -12.09 6.57 -6.51
CA CYS A 429 -12.05 5.37 -5.70
C CYS A 429 -11.64 4.12 -6.45
N ALA A 430 -11.15 3.13 -5.69
CA ALA A 430 -10.72 1.83 -6.21
C ALA A 430 -11.93 0.93 -6.55
N LEU A 431 -12.82 1.39 -7.42
CA LEU A 431 -14.07 0.72 -7.80
C LEU A 431 -14.07 0.39 -9.30
N LYS A 432 -14.66 -0.75 -9.68
CA LYS A 432 -14.93 -1.09 -11.09
C LYS A 432 -16.40 -0.86 -11.44
N ARG A 433 -16.68 -0.62 -12.71
CA ARG A 433 -18.06 -0.77 -13.22
C ARG A 433 -18.43 -2.25 -13.21
N CYS A 434 -19.70 -2.55 -12.93
CA CYS A 434 -20.19 -3.93 -12.94
C CYS A 434 -20.13 -4.51 -14.38
N ASP A 435 -19.84 -5.81 -14.52
CA ASP A 435 -19.50 -6.42 -15.82
C ASP A 435 -20.69 -6.46 -16.81
N ASP A 436 -21.92 -6.41 -16.28
CA ASP A 436 -23.18 -6.34 -17.06
C ASP A 436 -23.54 -4.91 -17.52
N ASP A 437 -22.80 -3.90 -17.04
CA ASP A 437 -22.98 -2.49 -17.37
C ASP A 437 -22.04 -2.08 -18.51
N ARG A 438 -22.28 -2.64 -19.71
CA ARG A 438 -21.62 -2.14 -20.92
C ARG A 438 -22.18 -0.74 -21.21
N PRO A 439 -21.32 0.30 -21.30
CA PRO A 439 -21.80 1.65 -21.54
C PRO A 439 -22.49 1.71 -22.91
N PRO A 440 -23.70 2.29 -23.01
CA PRO A 440 -24.13 2.92 -24.25
C PRO A 440 -23.03 3.91 -24.65
N SER A 441 -22.59 3.86 -25.89
CA SER A 441 -21.71 4.87 -26.46
C SER A 441 -22.42 6.22 -26.30
N ILE A 442 -21.90 7.11 -25.44
CA ILE A 442 -22.39 8.49 -25.30
C ILE A 442 -21.86 9.24 -26.51
N LEU A 443 -22.51 8.99 -27.65
CA LEU A 443 -22.42 9.77 -28.87
C LEU A 443 -23.72 10.56 -28.92
N GLU A 444 -23.76 11.69 -28.21
CA GLU A 444 -24.82 12.67 -28.48
C GLU A 444 -24.53 13.40 -29.79
N HIS A 445 -25.60 13.61 -30.56
CA HIS A 445 -25.56 14.30 -31.85
C HIS A 445 -25.36 15.81 -31.69
N PRO A 446 -24.75 16.48 -32.69
CA PRO A 446 -24.28 17.84 -32.57
C PRO A 446 -25.40 18.84 -32.88
N ASP A 447 -26.24 19.17 -31.91
CA ASP A 447 -27.16 20.30 -32.07
C ASP A 447 -27.02 21.32 -30.93
N GLN A 448 -26.51 22.50 -31.33
CA GLN A 448 -26.50 23.81 -30.66
C GLN A 448 -25.83 23.90 -29.28
N VAL A 449 -24.51 24.13 -29.29
CA VAL A 449 -23.77 24.67 -28.15
C VAL A 449 -23.36 26.12 -28.46
N LEU A 450 -23.91 27.07 -27.71
CA LEU A 450 -23.60 28.50 -27.82
C LEU A 450 -22.46 28.89 -26.85
N PHE A 451 -21.36 29.41 -27.38
CA PHE A 451 -20.21 29.89 -26.60
C PHE A 451 -20.14 31.43 -26.64
N GLU A 452 -20.78 32.13 -25.70
CA GLU A 452 -20.91 33.60 -25.81
C GLU A 452 -19.70 34.41 -25.27
N LYS A 453 -18.77 33.80 -24.49
CA LYS A 453 -17.76 34.55 -23.69
C LYS A 453 -16.28 34.16 -23.84
N CYS A 454 -15.93 33.10 -24.57
CA CYS A 454 -14.54 32.62 -24.70
C CYS A 454 -14.15 32.44 -26.17
N GLY A 455 -12.87 32.23 -26.48
CA GLY A 455 -12.45 31.82 -27.83
C GLY A 455 -12.51 32.89 -28.93
N LYS A 456 -12.70 34.17 -28.59
CA LYS A 456 -12.72 35.29 -29.57
C LYS A 456 -11.30 35.77 -29.86
N ARG A 457 -10.88 35.78 -31.14
CA ARG A 457 -9.64 36.44 -31.60
C ARG A 457 -9.91 37.91 -31.90
N VAL A 458 -8.95 38.78 -31.57
CA VAL A 458 -8.92 40.16 -32.10
C VAL A 458 -8.35 40.06 -33.52
N ALA A 459 -9.20 40.22 -34.54
CA ALA A 459 -8.72 40.30 -35.92
C ALA A 459 -7.94 41.61 -36.11
N ARG A 460 -6.67 41.52 -36.52
CA ARG A 460 -5.95 42.67 -37.08
C ARG A 460 -6.41 42.86 -38.52
N GLU A 461 -7.06 43.97 -38.81
CA GLU A 461 -7.25 44.43 -40.18
C GLU A 461 -5.89 44.59 -40.87
N ASN A 462 -5.76 43.90 -42.01
CA ASN A 462 -4.87 44.15 -43.14
C ASN A 462 -3.63 45.02 -42.88
N GLN A 463 -2.47 44.38 -42.71
CA GLN A 463 -1.21 44.92 -43.23
C GLN A 463 -0.37 43.80 -43.84
N TRP A 464 -0.42 43.74 -45.17
CA TRP A 464 0.58 43.09 -46.01
C TRP A 464 1.96 43.65 -45.67
N GLN A 465 2.91 42.78 -45.32
CA GLN A 465 4.32 42.75 -45.78
C GLN A 465 5.23 42.05 -44.75
N SER A 466 5.62 40.80 -45.04
CA SER A 466 7.03 40.43 -45.22
C SER A 466 7.13 38.95 -45.59
N LYS A 467 7.78 38.69 -46.74
CA LYS A 467 8.05 37.36 -47.28
C LYS A 467 9.08 36.65 -46.40
N LEU A 468 8.63 35.73 -45.55
CA LEU A 468 9.44 34.60 -45.11
C LEU A 468 8.66 33.32 -45.40
N ARG A 469 9.17 32.54 -46.35
CA ARG A 469 8.54 31.33 -46.87
C ARG A 469 8.82 30.18 -45.89
N VAL A 470 8.00 30.07 -44.85
CA VAL A 470 7.88 28.85 -44.03
C VAL A 470 7.08 27.85 -44.86
N VAL A 471 7.64 26.68 -45.16
CA VAL A 471 6.90 25.63 -45.88
C VAL A 471 5.96 24.95 -44.88
N GLY A 472 4.68 25.36 -44.88
CA GLY A 472 3.62 24.70 -44.09
C GLY A 472 3.18 25.41 -42.80
N GLY A 473 3.66 26.63 -42.51
CA GLY A 473 3.24 27.41 -41.35
C GLY A 473 3.22 28.92 -41.63
N GLN A 474 2.50 29.68 -40.82
CA GLN A 474 2.47 31.16 -40.89
C GLN A 474 2.99 31.74 -39.57
N PRO A 475 3.83 32.80 -39.58
CA PRO A 475 4.12 33.58 -38.38
C PRO A 475 2.82 34.22 -37.87
N GLY A 476 2.46 34.04 -36.60
CA GLY A 476 1.19 34.57 -36.09
C GLY A 476 1.09 34.60 -34.57
N ASN A 477 0.19 35.45 -34.07
CA ASN A 477 -0.19 35.48 -32.65
C ASN A 477 -1.21 34.36 -32.39
N SER A 478 -0.84 33.32 -31.66
CA SER A 478 -1.82 32.44 -31.00
C SER A 478 -2.02 32.92 -29.56
N PRO A 479 -3.24 33.23 -29.10
CA PRO A 479 -3.47 33.66 -27.71
C PRO A 479 -3.28 32.52 -26.67
N TRP A 480 -2.93 31.32 -27.12
CA TRP A 480 -3.13 30.09 -26.36
C TRP A 480 -1.81 29.32 -26.22
N THR A 481 -1.28 29.33 -25.00
CA THR A 481 -0.22 28.43 -24.58
C THR A 481 -0.75 27.61 -23.42
N VAL A 482 -0.93 26.31 -23.63
CA VAL A 482 -1.04 25.32 -22.55
C VAL A 482 0.30 24.59 -22.57
N SER A 483 0.95 24.40 -21.43
CA SER A 483 2.22 23.68 -21.36
C SER A 483 2.12 22.58 -20.32
N LEU A 484 2.40 21.35 -20.76
CA LEU A 484 2.59 20.17 -19.93
C LEU A 484 4.00 19.67 -20.21
N ARG A 485 4.95 20.19 -19.44
CA ARG A 485 6.30 19.63 -19.48
C ARG A 485 6.41 18.41 -18.56
N ASN A 486 7.24 17.47 -19.00
CA ASN A 486 7.53 16.16 -18.41
C ASN A 486 7.80 16.18 -16.89
N ARG A 487 7.41 15.08 -16.22
CA ARG A 487 7.33 14.75 -14.78
C ARG A 487 8.62 14.86 -13.92
N HIS A 488 9.63 15.63 -14.29
CA HIS A 488 10.98 15.47 -13.71
C HIS A 488 11.66 16.71 -13.13
N VAL A 489 10.96 17.81 -12.84
CA VAL A 489 11.62 19.02 -12.28
C VAL A 489 10.85 19.58 -11.07
N PRO A 490 11.52 20.03 -9.97
CA PRO A 490 10.90 20.46 -8.71
C PRO A 490 9.92 21.63 -8.84
N LEU A 491 8.90 21.67 -7.97
CA LEU A 491 7.85 22.71 -7.88
C LEU A 491 8.34 24.14 -7.55
N THR A 492 9.60 24.35 -7.19
CA THR A 492 10.16 25.69 -6.95
C THR A 492 10.76 26.23 -8.25
N GLY A 493 10.10 27.23 -8.84
CA GLY A 493 10.61 27.95 -10.02
C GLY A 493 9.82 27.78 -11.32
N TYR A 494 8.64 27.14 -11.29
CA TYR A 494 7.75 27.16 -12.46
C TYR A 494 6.91 28.44 -12.49
N GLU A 495 6.93 29.08 -13.66
CA GLU A 495 6.18 30.28 -13.94
C GLU A 495 5.47 30.10 -15.27
N VAL A 496 4.27 30.65 -15.37
CA VAL A 496 3.54 30.76 -16.61
C VAL A 496 3.78 32.14 -17.18
N TRP A 497 4.26 32.18 -18.41
CA TRP A 497 4.55 33.39 -19.16
C TRP A 497 3.46 33.53 -20.23
N LEU A 498 2.62 34.57 -20.13
CA LEU A 498 1.48 34.81 -21.01
C LEU A 498 1.69 36.06 -21.86
N GLY A 499 1.13 36.08 -23.07
CA GLY A 499 1.11 37.26 -23.94
C GLY A 499 2.41 37.51 -24.74
N THR A 500 3.28 36.51 -24.85
CA THR A 500 4.53 36.57 -25.60
C THR A 500 4.48 35.78 -26.92
N LEU A 501 5.25 36.25 -27.91
CA LEU A 501 5.49 35.55 -29.17
C LEU A 501 6.86 34.86 -29.22
N PHE A 502 7.73 35.15 -28.26
CA PHE A 502 9.11 34.71 -28.27
C PHE A 502 9.31 33.55 -27.31
N GLN A 503 10.14 32.58 -27.70
CA GLN A 503 10.47 31.45 -26.82
C GLN A 503 11.19 31.91 -25.53
N ASN A 504 11.98 32.98 -25.64
CA ASN A 504 12.70 33.60 -24.54
C ASN A 504 12.47 35.12 -24.57
N PRO A 505 11.36 35.63 -24.02
CA PRO A 505 11.06 37.05 -24.08
C PRO A 505 11.90 37.86 -23.09
N GLN A 506 12.12 39.13 -23.44
CA GLN A 506 12.95 40.04 -22.66
C GLN A 506 12.14 40.78 -21.59
N PRO A 507 12.77 41.18 -20.46
CA PRO A 507 12.12 42.02 -19.45
C PRO A 507 11.67 43.33 -20.08
N GLY A 508 10.35 43.53 -20.21
CA GLY A 508 9.76 44.72 -20.85
C GLY A 508 8.96 44.47 -22.13
N GLU A 509 8.77 43.22 -22.57
CA GLU A 509 7.85 42.94 -23.68
C GLU A 509 6.42 43.43 -23.34
N PRO A 510 5.79 44.25 -24.20
CA PRO A 510 4.45 44.76 -23.95
C PRO A 510 3.41 43.64 -23.79
N GLY A 511 2.72 43.60 -22.64
CA GLY A 511 1.67 42.60 -22.39
C GLY A 511 2.15 41.23 -21.92
N LEU A 512 3.48 41.05 -21.72
CA LEU A 512 4.04 39.87 -21.05
C LEU A 512 3.58 39.86 -19.58
N GLN A 513 2.98 38.75 -19.16
CA GLN A 513 2.58 38.50 -17.77
C GLN A 513 3.29 37.25 -17.26
N GLN A 514 4.00 37.39 -16.15
CA GLN A 514 4.72 36.31 -15.48
C GLN A 514 4.03 36.00 -14.15
N VAL A 515 3.58 34.76 -14.00
CA VAL A 515 2.84 34.33 -12.81
C VAL A 515 3.38 32.98 -12.31
N PRO A 516 3.83 32.90 -11.05
CA PRO A 516 4.24 31.63 -10.45
C PRO A 516 3.11 30.61 -10.37
N VAL A 517 3.47 29.32 -10.44
CA VAL A 517 2.54 28.21 -10.22
C VAL A 517 2.56 27.81 -8.75
N VAL A 518 1.39 27.78 -8.11
CA VAL A 518 1.25 27.42 -6.69
C VAL A 518 0.78 25.99 -6.45
N LYS A 519 0.13 25.37 -7.44
CA LYS A 519 -0.39 24.00 -7.32
C LYS A 519 -0.47 23.31 -8.67
N MET A 520 -0.15 22.02 -8.69
CA MET A 520 -0.35 21.14 -9.84
C MET A 520 -1.35 20.04 -9.46
N VAL A 521 -2.38 19.84 -10.27
CA VAL A 521 -3.42 18.82 -10.03
C VAL A 521 -3.36 17.79 -11.14
N CYS A 522 -2.97 16.56 -10.80
CA CYS A 522 -2.88 15.47 -11.77
C CYS A 522 -4.26 14.98 -12.23
N GLY A 523 -4.38 14.69 -13.52
CA GLY A 523 -5.61 14.21 -14.16
C GLY A 523 -6.00 12.76 -13.85
N PRO A 524 -7.18 12.34 -14.33
CA PRO A 524 -7.70 10.98 -14.16
C PRO A 524 -6.75 9.91 -14.71
N SER A 525 -6.86 8.68 -14.20
CA SER A 525 -5.99 7.57 -14.60
C SER A 525 -5.96 7.38 -16.12
N GLY A 526 -4.76 7.48 -16.69
CA GLY A 526 -4.55 7.29 -18.13
C GLY A 526 -4.59 8.55 -18.98
N SER A 527 -4.99 9.71 -18.41
CA SER A 527 -5.15 10.95 -19.17
C SER A 527 -3.83 11.67 -19.48
N GLN A 528 -2.75 11.42 -18.74
CA GLN A 528 -1.49 12.19 -18.81
C GLN A 528 -1.65 13.71 -18.61
N LEU A 529 -2.82 14.19 -18.17
CA LEU A 529 -3.13 15.60 -17.95
C LEU A 529 -2.65 16.10 -16.59
N VAL A 530 -2.34 17.39 -16.52
CA VAL A 530 -2.11 18.15 -15.28
C VAL A 530 -2.76 19.53 -15.43
N LEU A 531 -3.40 20.02 -14.37
CA LEU A 531 -3.87 21.40 -14.28
C LEU A 531 -2.93 22.22 -13.39
N LEU A 532 -2.62 23.44 -13.82
CA LEU A 532 -1.75 24.37 -13.10
C LEU A 532 -2.62 25.47 -12.47
N LYS A 533 -2.53 25.64 -11.15
CA LYS A 533 -3.12 26.79 -10.45
C LYS A 533 -2.06 27.88 -10.32
N LEU A 534 -2.38 29.05 -10.86
CA LEU A 534 -1.55 30.25 -10.78
C LEU A 534 -1.64 30.88 -9.39
N GLU A 535 -0.57 31.53 -8.94
CA GLU A 535 -0.52 32.26 -7.67
C GLU A 535 -1.56 33.39 -7.62
N ARG A 536 -1.74 34.07 -8.76
CA ARG A 536 -2.66 35.18 -8.92
C ARG A 536 -3.42 35.09 -10.25
N PRO A 537 -4.65 35.62 -10.34
CA PRO A 537 -5.36 35.75 -11.61
C PRO A 537 -4.56 36.59 -12.62
N VAL A 538 -4.65 36.22 -13.90
CA VAL A 538 -4.04 36.97 -15.00
C VAL A 538 -4.98 38.07 -15.49
N THR A 539 -4.43 39.18 -15.96
CA THR A 539 -5.20 40.28 -16.54
C THR A 539 -5.48 39.98 -18.01
N LEU A 540 -6.75 39.84 -18.38
CA LEU A 540 -7.14 39.65 -19.77
C LEU A 540 -6.93 40.95 -20.56
N ASN A 541 -6.35 40.85 -21.75
CA ASN A 541 -6.04 41.97 -22.63
C ASN A 541 -5.95 41.51 -24.10
N GLN A 542 -5.47 42.37 -25.00
CA GLN A 542 -5.34 42.04 -26.42
C GLN A 542 -4.38 40.87 -26.74
N ARG A 543 -3.49 40.49 -25.80
CA ARG A 543 -2.51 39.41 -25.92
C ARG A 543 -2.79 38.20 -25.02
N VAL A 544 -3.66 38.34 -24.02
CA VAL A 544 -4.02 37.29 -23.06
C VAL A 544 -5.54 37.17 -22.97
N ALA A 545 -6.08 36.03 -23.40
CA ALA A 545 -7.52 35.77 -23.41
C ALA A 545 -7.82 34.40 -22.75
N LEU A 546 -9.09 33.95 -22.77
CA LEU A 546 -9.51 32.59 -22.34
C LEU A 546 -10.04 31.76 -23.51
N ILE A 547 -9.58 30.51 -23.63
CA ILE A 547 -10.04 29.55 -24.66
C ILE A 547 -11.27 28.80 -24.15
N CYS A 548 -12.17 28.43 -25.05
CA CYS A 548 -13.32 27.61 -24.67
C CYS A 548 -12.90 26.16 -24.41
N LEU A 549 -13.55 25.52 -23.45
CA LEU A 549 -13.48 24.07 -23.28
C LEU A 549 -14.66 23.42 -24.02
N PRO A 550 -14.45 22.25 -24.65
CA PRO A 550 -15.53 21.53 -25.32
C PRO A 550 -16.51 20.96 -24.31
N PRO A 551 -17.78 20.75 -24.68
CA PRO A 551 -18.74 20.00 -23.87
C PRO A 551 -18.20 18.60 -23.56
N GLU A 552 -18.66 18.03 -22.45
CA GLU A 552 -18.28 16.66 -22.12
C GLU A 552 -18.72 15.69 -23.22
N GLY A 553 -17.83 14.76 -23.59
CA GLY A 553 -18.14 13.74 -24.60
C GLY A 553 -18.20 14.23 -26.05
N TYR A 554 -18.04 15.53 -26.30
CA TYR A 554 -18.05 16.09 -27.65
C TYR A 554 -17.00 15.44 -28.56
N VAL A 555 -17.43 15.01 -29.76
CA VAL A 555 -16.56 14.43 -30.79
C VAL A 555 -16.47 15.38 -31.97
N VAL A 556 -15.28 15.96 -32.15
CA VAL A 556 -15.00 16.85 -33.27
C VAL A 556 -15.22 16.14 -34.61
N PRO A 557 -16.04 16.69 -35.52
CA PRO A 557 -16.28 16.08 -36.83
C PRO A 557 -15.01 15.94 -37.67
N PRO A 558 -14.83 14.83 -38.42
CA PRO A 558 -13.75 14.72 -39.41
C PRO A 558 -13.79 15.86 -40.44
N GLY A 559 -12.62 16.32 -40.89
CA GLY A 559 -12.47 17.47 -41.79
C GLY A 559 -12.43 18.83 -41.08
N THR A 560 -12.78 18.90 -39.79
CA THR A 560 -12.68 20.14 -39.00
C THR A 560 -11.25 20.65 -38.99
N LYS A 561 -11.08 21.94 -39.30
CA LYS A 561 -9.78 22.59 -39.29
C LYS A 561 -9.43 23.05 -37.88
N CYS A 562 -8.27 22.61 -37.41
CA CYS A 562 -7.71 22.96 -36.12
C CYS A 562 -6.30 23.51 -36.30
N GLU A 563 -5.80 24.21 -35.30
CA GLU A 563 -4.47 24.80 -35.26
C GLU A 563 -3.70 24.30 -34.05
N ILE A 564 -2.43 24.00 -34.28
CA ILE A 564 -1.43 23.83 -33.23
C ILE A 564 -0.51 25.04 -33.20
N ALA A 565 -0.03 25.41 -32.02
CA ALA A 565 0.92 26.50 -31.84
C ALA A 565 2.01 26.11 -30.82
N GLY A 566 3.26 26.50 -31.10
CA GLY A 566 4.39 26.20 -30.22
C GLY A 566 5.74 26.74 -30.72
N TRP A 567 6.81 26.44 -29.98
CA TRP A 567 8.21 26.84 -30.25
C TRP A 567 9.16 25.64 -30.40
N GLY A 568 8.60 24.49 -30.74
CA GLY A 568 9.27 23.20 -30.84
C GLY A 568 10.20 23.08 -32.04
N GLU A 569 10.65 21.86 -32.28
CA GLU A 569 11.66 21.58 -33.30
C GLU A 569 11.14 21.83 -34.72
N THR A 570 11.73 22.79 -35.43
CA THR A 570 11.38 23.08 -36.83
C THR A 570 12.19 22.25 -37.84
N LYS A 571 13.31 21.63 -37.43
CA LYS A 571 14.27 20.98 -38.36
C LYS A 571 14.66 21.86 -39.56
N GLY A 572 14.72 23.18 -39.34
CA GLY A 572 15.11 24.17 -40.35
C GLY A 572 13.97 24.70 -41.22
N THR A 573 12.70 24.33 -40.97
CA THR A 573 11.55 24.80 -41.76
C THR A 573 10.95 26.13 -41.26
N GLY A 574 11.34 26.59 -40.07
CA GLY A 574 10.75 27.75 -39.39
C GLY A 574 11.73 28.42 -38.43
N ASN A 575 11.26 29.47 -37.74
CA ASN A 575 12.07 30.21 -36.78
C ASN A 575 11.82 29.68 -35.36
N ASN A 576 12.81 29.04 -34.76
CA ASN A 576 12.70 28.46 -33.40
C ASN A 576 12.53 29.52 -32.31
N LYS A 577 12.81 30.81 -32.60
CA LYS A 577 12.74 31.89 -31.61
C LYS A 577 11.36 32.53 -31.50
N VAL A 578 10.47 32.29 -32.47
CA VAL A 578 9.14 32.90 -32.59
C VAL A 578 8.09 31.81 -32.63
N LEU A 579 6.90 32.08 -32.10
CA LEU A 579 5.80 31.14 -32.06
C LEU A 579 5.41 30.73 -33.48
N ASN A 580 5.42 29.42 -33.74
CA ASN A 580 5.00 28.83 -35.01
C ASN A 580 3.58 28.27 -34.88
N MET A 581 2.86 28.28 -35.99
CA MET A 581 1.48 27.79 -36.08
C MET A 581 1.32 26.92 -37.32
N ALA A 582 0.54 25.85 -37.19
CA ALA A 582 0.17 24.99 -38.30
C ALA A 582 -1.28 24.53 -38.22
N SER A 583 -1.91 24.42 -39.39
CA SER A 583 -3.28 23.94 -39.51
C SER A 583 -3.31 22.44 -39.79
N LEU A 584 -4.25 21.75 -39.16
CA LEU A 584 -4.46 20.31 -39.22
C LEU A 584 -5.95 20.03 -39.43
N SER A 585 -6.28 18.97 -40.16
CA SER A 585 -7.66 18.51 -40.32
C SER A 585 -7.91 17.30 -39.43
N VAL A 586 -9.00 17.30 -38.67
CA VAL A 586 -9.42 16.18 -37.82
C VAL A 586 -9.77 14.97 -38.68
N ILE A 587 -9.38 13.77 -38.23
CA ILE A 587 -9.82 12.50 -38.82
C ILE A 587 -10.50 11.64 -37.76
N SER A 588 -11.33 10.68 -38.20
CA SER A 588 -11.99 9.78 -37.27
C SER A 588 -10.99 8.86 -36.57
N ASN A 589 -11.29 8.45 -35.33
CA ASN A 589 -10.47 7.46 -34.62
C ASN A 589 -10.42 6.12 -35.36
N GLN A 590 -11.48 5.76 -36.10
CA GLN A 590 -11.53 4.54 -36.91
C GLN A 590 -10.48 4.59 -38.03
N GLU A 591 -10.47 5.67 -38.81
CA GLU A 591 -9.49 5.88 -39.88
C GLU A 591 -8.05 5.95 -39.33
N CYS A 592 -7.87 6.68 -38.22
CA CYS A 592 -6.58 6.75 -37.52
C CYS A 592 -6.09 5.36 -37.07
N ASN A 593 -7.01 4.52 -36.57
CA ASN A 593 -6.70 3.17 -36.10
C ASN A 593 -6.23 2.23 -37.20
N ILE A 594 -6.57 2.47 -38.47
CA ILE A 594 -6.05 1.69 -39.62
C ILE A 594 -4.52 1.76 -39.62
N LYS A 595 -3.95 2.97 -39.48
CA LYS A 595 -2.48 3.15 -39.46
C LYS A 595 -1.85 2.82 -38.10
N HIS A 596 -2.57 3.03 -37.01
CA HIS A 596 -2.09 2.79 -35.65
C HIS A 596 -2.40 1.39 -35.10
N ARG A 597 -2.94 0.49 -35.93
CA ARG A 597 -3.24 -0.93 -35.59
C ARG A 597 -4.12 -1.08 -34.34
N GLY A 598 -5.19 -0.30 -34.24
CA GLY A 598 -6.16 -0.37 -33.13
C GLY A 598 -5.67 0.18 -31.78
N ARG A 599 -4.56 0.93 -31.75
CA ARG A 599 -3.94 1.44 -30.51
C ARG A 599 -4.44 2.82 -30.07
N VAL A 600 -5.37 3.44 -30.82
CA VAL A 600 -5.96 4.74 -30.49
C VAL A 600 -7.15 4.52 -29.57
N ARG A 601 -7.12 5.20 -28.41
CA ARG A 601 -8.17 5.10 -27.38
C ARG A 601 -9.29 6.10 -27.63
N GLU A 602 -10.45 5.90 -27.00
CA GLU A 602 -11.57 6.88 -27.05
C GLU A 602 -11.19 8.22 -26.40
N SER A 603 -10.34 8.18 -25.37
CA SER A 603 -9.74 9.36 -24.73
C SER A 603 -8.72 10.11 -25.60
N GLU A 604 -8.55 9.69 -26.84
CA GLU A 604 -7.62 10.26 -27.81
C GLU A 604 -8.39 10.72 -29.05
N MET A 605 -7.86 11.72 -29.74
CA MET A 605 -8.36 12.20 -31.02
C MET A 605 -7.21 12.26 -32.04
N CYS A 606 -7.55 12.23 -33.32
CA CYS A 606 -6.57 12.25 -34.39
C CYS A 606 -6.77 13.38 -35.38
N THR A 607 -5.68 13.81 -35.98
CA THR A 607 -5.68 14.65 -37.18
C THR A 607 -4.90 13.96 -38.28
N GLU A 608 -5.04 14.49 -39.50
CA GLU A 608 -4.10 14.22 -40.57
C GLU A 608 -2.66 14.54 -40.14
N GLY A 609 -1.70 13.91 -40.81
CA GLY A 609 -0.29 14.16 -40.56
C GLY A 609 0.18 15.44 -41.22
N LEU A 610 1.04 16.20 -40.53
CA LEU A 610 1.73 17.34 -41.12
C LEU A 610 2.54 16.92 -42.35
N LEU A 611 2.63 17.82 -43.34
CA LEU A 611 3.46 17.59 -44.53
C LEU A 611 4.96 17.71 -44.25
N ALA A 612 5.32 18.58 -43.30
CA ALA A 612 6.67 18.80 -42.81
C ALA A 612 6.62 19.18 -41.32
N PRO A 613 7.74 19.05 -40.56
CA PRO A 613 7.84 19.62 -39.22
C PRO A 613 7.64 21.14 -39.26
N VAL A 614 6.91 21.71 -38.30
CA VAL A 614 6.50 23.14 -38.28
C VAL A 614 6.83 23.84 -36.96
N GLY A 615 7.57 23.19 -36.05
CA GLY A 615 7.99 23.80 -34.79
C GLY A 615 6.87 24.05 -33.78
N ALA A 616 5.81 23.25 -33.80
CA ALA A 616 4.66 23.36 -32.88
C ALA A 616 4.23 22.00 -32.28
N CYS A 617 5.12 21.00 -32.31
CA CYS A 617 4.77 19.60 -32.00
C CYS A 617 5.82 18.90 -31.13
N GLU A 618 6.97 18.54 -31.70
CA GLU A 618 8.06 17.95 -30.90
C GLU A 618 8.74 19.05 -30.08
N GLY A 619 8.69 18.93 -28.75
CA GLY A 619 9.22 19.93 -27.82
C GLY A 619 8.17 20.83 -27.17
N ASP A 620 6.94 20.88 -27.70
CA ASP A 620 5.82 21.67 -27.16
C ASP A 620 4.74 20.79 -26.52
N TYR A 621 5.17 19.80 -25.73
CA TYR A 621 4.22 18.91 -25.07
C TYR A 621 3.30 19.68 -24.11
N GLY A 622 2.02 19.36 -24.16
CA GLY A 622 0.93 20.09 -23.55
C GLY A 622 0.39 21.28 -24.35
N GLY A 623 1.01 21.60 -25.49
CA GLY A 623 0.53 22.62 -26.42
C GLY A 623 -0.90 22.32 -26.91
N PRO A 624 -1.65 23.37 -27.28
CA PRO A 624 -3.05 23.24 -27.65
C PRO A 624 -3.20 22.72 -29.09
N LEU A 625 -4.20 21.87 -29.30
CA LEU A 625 -4.89 21.71 -30.59
C LEU A 625 -6.23 22.44 -30.46
N ALA A 626 -6.30 23.65 -31.02
CA ALA A 626 -7.48 24.49 -30.96
C ALA A 626 -8.26 24.39 -32.27
N CYS A 627 -9.55 24.09 -32.21
CA CYS A 627 -10.40 24.02 -33.39
C CYS A 627 -11.32 25.24 -33.45
N PHE A 628 -11.54 25.77 -34.65
CA PHE A 628 -12.50 26.85 -34.84
C PHE A 628 -13.87 26.25 -35.13
N THR A 629 -14.79 26.38 -34.18
CA THR A 629 -16.14 25.81 -34.22
C THR A 629 -17.15 26.86 -33.79
N HIS A 630 -18.19 27.08 -34.59
CA HIS A 630 -19.32 27.97 -34.24
C HIS A 630 -18.86 29.37 -33.76
N ASP A 631 -17.95 30.01 -34.53
CA ASP A 631 -17.37 31.34 -34.26
C ASP A 631 -16.50 31.49 -33.00
N CYS A 632 -16.11 30.39 -32.36
CA CYS A 632 -15.20 30.38 -31.22
C CYS A 632 -14.07 29.37 -31.38
N TRP A 633 -12.89 29.70 -30.83
CA TRP A 633 -11.79 28.75 -30.68
C TRP A 633 -11.99 27.88 -29.43
N VAL A 634 -12.06 26.57 -29.64
CA VAL A 634 -12.25 25.55 -28.59
C VAL A 634 -11.00 24.69 -28.47
N LEU A 635 -10.57 24.42 -27.24
CA LEU A 635 -9.44 23.54 -26.94
C LEU A 635 -9.88 22.07 -27.03
N GLU A 636 -9.79 21.49 -28.23
CA GLU A 636 -10.26 20.13 -28.46
C GLU A 636 -9.22 19.07 -28.12
N GLY A 637 -7.93 19.40 -28.31
CA GLY A 637 -6.85 18.45 -28.07
C GLY A 637 -5.64 19.03 -27.36
N ILE A 638 -4.84 18.14 -26.78
CA ILE A 638 -3.58 18.46 -26.11
C ILE A 638 -2.46 17.57 -26.66
N ILE A 639 -1.34 18.18 -27.03
CA ILE A 639 -0.15 17.50 -27.53
C ILE A 639 0.48 16.66 -26.41
N ILE A 640 0.79 15.39 -26.67
CA ILE A 640 1.42 14.50 -25.68
C ILE A 640 2.73 13.87 -26.17
N PRO A 641 3.69 13.64 -25.26
CA PRO A 641 4.95 13.00 -25.60
C PRO A 641 4.74 11.54 -26.01
N ASN A 642 5.62 11.04 -26.89
CA ASN A 642 5.61 9.66 -27.39
C ASN A 642 4.41 9.26 -28.25
N ARG A 643 3.51 10.19 -28.59
CA ARG A 643 2.51 10.02 -29.65
C ARG A 643 2.98 10.83 -30.86
N VAL A 644 3.33 10.10 -31.92
CA VAL A 644 3.96 10.60 -33.14
C VAL A 644 3.13 11.74 -33.75
N CYS A 645 3.57 12.99 -33.57
CA CYS A 645 2.81 14.17 -34.04
C CYS A 645 3.54 14.95 -35.15
N ALA A 646 4.88 14.88 -35.22
CA ALA A 646 5.65 15.53 -36.28
C ALA A 646 6.15 14.59 -37.39
N ARG A 647 5.70 13.32 -37.44
CA ARG A 647 6.11 12.42 -38.52
C ARG A 647 5.35 12.80 -39.80
N PRO A 648 6.07 13.14 -40.88
CA PRO A 648 5.42 13.57 -42.11
C PRO A 648 4.40 12.54 -42.62
N ARG A 649 3.19 13.00 -42.96
CA ARG A 649 2.08 12.20 -43.52
C ARG A 649 1.58 11.06 -42.62
N TRP A 650 1.93 11.06 -41.34
CA TRP A 650 1.44 10.10 -40.35
C TRP A 650 0.38 10.76 -39.45
N PRO A 651 -0.80 10.15 -39.22
CA PRO A 651 -1.82 10.74 -38.37
C PRO A 651 -1.31 11.08 -36.97
N ALA A 652 -1.49 12.33 -36.57
CA ALA A 652 -1.10 12.83 -35.27
C ALA A 652 -2.18 12.49 -34.24
N ILE A 653 -1.75 12.09 -33.03
CA ILE A 653 -2.63 11.72 -31.92
C ILE A 653 -2.51 12.77 -30.81
N PHE A 654 -3.65 13.22 -30.32
CA PHE A 654 -3.79 14.17 -29.22
C PHE A 654 -4.67 13.55 -28.13
N ILE A 655 -4.54 14.05 -26.89
CA ILE A 655 -5.56 13.78 -25.87
C ILE A 655 -6.86 14.45 -26.32
N ARG A 656 -8.00 13.78 -26.19
CA ARG A 656 -9.33 14.37 -26.41
C ARG A 656 -9.79 15.10 -25.15
N VAL A 657 -9.89 16.43 -25.19
CA VAL A 657 -10.17 17.26 -24.00
C VAL A 657 -11.60 17.04 -23.49
N SER A 658 -12.57 16.83 -24.38
CA SER A 658 -13.98 16.63 -24.03
C SER A 658 -14.23 15.45 -23.06
N VAL A 659 -13.34 14.45 -23.02
CA VAL A 659 -13.42 13.33 -22.06
C VAL A 659 -13.07 13.78 -20.64
N PHE A 660 -12.34 14.88 -20.49
CA PHE A 660 -11.83 15.36 -19.22
C PHE A 660 -12.45 16.69 -18.77
N THR A 661 -13.39 17.26 -19.53
CA THR A 661 -14.03 18.56 -19.24
C THR A 661 -14.63 18.61 -17.83
N ASN A 662 -15.35 17.56 -17.40
CA ASN A 662 -15.93 17.53 -16.05
C ASN A 662 -14.87 17.52 -14.94
N TRP A 663 -13.81 16.72 -15.11
CA TRP A 663 -12.69 16.73 -14.19
C TRP A 663 -12.04 18.12 -14.13
N ILE A 664 -11.86 18.79 -15.27
CA ILE A 664 -11.30 20.15 -15.33
C ILE A 664 -12.18 21.13 -14.54
N HIS A 665 -13.49 21.16 -14.80
CA HIS A 665 -14.41 22.03 -14.09
C HIS A 665 -14.49 21.72 -12.59
N LYS A 666 -14.37 20.45 -12.20
CA LYS A 666 -14.34 20.03 -10.80
C LYS A 666 -13.10 20.52 -10.08
N VAL A 667 -11.93 20.39 -10.71
CA VAL A 667 -10.67 20.94 -10.17
C VAL A 667 -10.74 22.45 -10.07
N MET A 668 -11.29 23.15 -11.07
CA MET A 668 -11.46 24.61 -11.02
C MET A 668 -12.41 25.07 -9.91
N ARG A 669 -13.43 24.26 -9.57
CA ARG A 669 -14.38 24.56 -8.49
C ARG A 669 -13.83 24.26 -7.10
N LEU A 670 -13.10 23.15 -6.94
CA LEU A 670 -12.63 22.64 -5.65
C LEU A 670 -11.22 23.09 -5.25
N GLY A 671 -10.40 23.49 -6.24
CA GLY A 671 -8.97 23.73 -6.08
C GLY A 671 -8.64 25.17 -5.74
#